data_AF-A0A8T2KCR3-F1
#
_entry.id   AF-A0A8T2KCR3-F1
#
_cell.length_a   1.000
_cell.length_b   1.000
_cell.length_c   1.000
_cell.angle_alpha   90.00
_cell.angle_beta   90.00
_cell.angle_gamma   90.00
#
_symmetry.space_group_name_H-M   'P 1'
#
loop_
_entity.id
_entity.type
_entity.pdbx_description
1 polymer ?
#
loop_
_entity_poly.entity_id
_entity_poly.type
_entity_poly.pdbx_seq_one_letter_code
_entity_poly.pdbx_strand_id
1 'polypeptide(L)'
;MCTSIRDKVYGNYIPNPATDCMAVSTFWIANPKNHLINNAAAGSQDAGIWYVFHKMSTGDSHGLYPETKAELTPLGIFYNNRVHSNFKAGLFIDKGVKTVNATVEDPREYLCLDNSARFRPHVDADPDKPRVAALIDRLVAFKNNDHGAWVRGGDIIIQNSGFSDNGVGLTFASDGSFPKDEGSSQEVSESLFIGESKNYGYLGGQNKYWGTGAIENKTRTLPRNRTFPIRGFQIYDGPIRLTKSTFVNFVPTPDRFTSAIGFLMKNQWQLTPKNNVSYLKFGANVSLRAFFGQPGPWFEDSDLDGDKNSIFYDQDGSVTNFKNVYVARMDNYLVRHSDCINITEWNGVICSGTYAQVYIQTWNPSNLTVSIARDEYPSRHMTLKGITQKALYQQYQPVVMLQKGYTIHWNAQAPQIIYLYPINFEKGDWIRVGLCYPEDTSFQITSQIVRRQTATFPTGEEYLAVSSMEELESKQSKGGFYFDSSTGLLFLFLQAKHTRDGQSYCSLQGCERIKIQATMKSKAISNCMAKAYPKYAKPPSAPKPMPTKTSDSCTRCGASQMVFTSDPHNIYLPVQLQSLTEGEIQHGATESFISVNGTKFPFQGTGFFLVIIDACSGTVKESKFFAQGGIEMLETYLRSKVPQRCIVLLASRGNITDFGNLSKELQPLGTAKPAYLQNKGSIAFCGYQGNIKPPWAKLFFSPAGQGLGLLERYIPLQMDEYECSRSGTKDRKDFDLLKKASKMH
;
A
#
# COMPACT_ATOMS: atom_id res chain seq x y z
N MET A 1 14.43 -22.49 -19.14
CA MET A 1 15.77 -22.62 -18.54
C MET A 1 15.70 -23.35 -17.20
N CYS A 2 15.04 -22.82 -16.17
CA CYS A 2 15.00 -23.50 -14.87
C CYS A 2 14.40 -24.91 -14.90
N THR A 3 13.31 -25.15 -15.63
CA THR A 3 12.70 -26.50 -15.75
C THR A 3 13.59 -27.54 -16.45
N SER A 4 14.63 -27.10 -17.17
CA SER A 4 15.57 -27.97 -17.87
C SER A 4 16.89 -28.19 -17.12
N ILE A 5 17.20 -27.39 -16.10
CA ILE A 5 18.38 -27.55 -15.24
C ILE A 5 18.01 -28.51 -14.11
N ARG A 6 18.49 -29.75 -14.17
CA ARG A 6 18.05 -30.86 -13.29
C ARG A 6 19.20 -31.70 -12.75
N ASP A 7 20.44 -31.27 -12.95
CA ASP A 7 21.64 -31.95 -12.48
C ASP A 7 21.84 -31.84 -10.96
N LYS A 8 21.19 -30.87 -10.30
CA LYS A 8 21.34 -30.59 -8.87
C LYS A 8 20.05 -30.69 -8.05
N VAL A 9 19.00 -31.26 -8.63
CA VAL A 9 17.75 -31.58 -7.92
C VAL A 9 17.78 -33.02 -7.41
N TYR A 10 16.96 -33.34 -6.41
CA TYR A 10 16.85 -34.71 -5.93
C TYR A 10 15.90 -35.52 -6.82
N GLY A 11 16.38 -36.68 -7.30
CA GLY A 11 15.61 -37.59 -8.13
C GLY A 11 15.06 -36.93 -9.40
N ASN A 12 13.77 -37.17 -9.67
CA ASN A 12 13.08 -36.66 -10.86
C ASN A 12 12.27 -35.39 -10.58
N TYR A 13 12.69 -34.55 -9.63
CA TYR A 13 12.02 -33.27 -9.38
C TYR A 13 12.14 -32.33 -10.59
N ILE A 14 11.10 -31.52 -10.82
CA ILE A 14 11.09 -30.47 -11.84
C ILE A 14 10.87 -29.16 -11.08
N PRO A 15 11.86 -28.25 -11.07
CA PRO A 15 11.72 -26.94 -10.44
C PRO A 15 10.48 -26.19 -10.93
N ASN A 16 9.77 -25.57 -10.01
CA ASN A 16 8.63 -24.70 -10.31
C ASN A 16 9.13 -23.27 -10.59
N PRO A 17 8.99 -22.76 -11.83
CA PRO A 17 9.44 -21.42 -12.17
C PRO A 17 8.92 -20.32 -11.23
N ALA A 18 7.67 -20.43 -10.78
CA ALA A 18 7.02 -19.40 -9.98
C ALA A 18 7.60 -19.27 -8.56
N THR A 19 8.20 -20.34 -8.04
CA THR A 19 8.64 -20.38 -6.63
C THR A 19 10.13 -20.62 -6.45
N ASP A 20 10.80 -21.27 -7.39
CA ASP A 20 12.14 -21.81 -7.14
C ASP A 20 13.26 -21.01 -7.81
N CYS A 21 12.99 -20.30 -8.92
CA CYS A 21 14.10 -19.88 -9.80
C CYS A 21 13.87 -18.66 -10.72
N MET A 22 12.64 -18.14 -10.90
CA MET A 22 12.45 -16.84 -11.56
C MET A 22 12.86 -15.69 -10.63
N ALA A 23 14.17 -15.42 -10.63
CA ALA A 23 14.84 -14.57 -9.66
C ALA A 23 15.77 -13.50 -10.27
N VAL A 24 15.54 -13.08 -11.53
CA VAL A 24 16.50 -12.18 -12.21
C VAL A 24 16.40 -10.77 -11.65
N SER A 25 17.53 -10.15 -11.29
CA SER A 25 17.54 -8.76 -10.82
C SER A 25 18.66 -7.93 -11.43
N THR A 26 18.45 -6.61 -11.53
CA THR A 26 19.54 -5.69 -11.89
C THR A 26 20.56 -5.60 -10.76
N PHE A 27 20.07 -5.47 -9.51
CA PHE A 27 20.89 -5.53 -8.31
C PHE A 27 20.40 -6.65 -7.39
N TRP A 28 21.22 -7.69 -7.23
CA TRP A 28 21.05 -8.78 -6.29
C TRP A 28 21.81 -8.47 -5.00
N ILE A 29 21.11 -8.14 -3.92
CA ILE A 29 21.72 -7.72 -2.65
C ILE A 29 21.55 -8.82 -1.61
N ALA A 30 22.61 -9.60 -1.39
CA ALA A 30 22.65 -10.68 -0.39
C ALA A 30 22.97 -10.20 1.03
N ASN A 31 23.68 -9.06 1.16
CA ASN A 31 24.01 -8.44 2.44
C ASN A 31 23.27 -7.10 2.58
N PRO A 32 22.30 -6.96 3.49
CA PRO A 32 21.53 -5.73 3.65
C PRO A 32 22.35 -4.50 4.07
N LYS A 33 23.57 -4.68 4.59
CA LYS A 33 24.44 -3.58 5.03
C LYS A 33 25.02 -2.77 3.86
N ASN A 34 24.83 -3.20 2.60
CA ASN A 34 25.23 -2.44 1.42
C ASN A 34 24.59 -1.05 1.38
N HIS A 35 25.35 -0.06 0.92
CA HIS A 35 24.89 1.32 0.76
C HIS A 35 24.46 1.55 -0.69
N LEU A 36 23.17 1.81 -0.91
CA LEU A 36 22.60 2.11 -2.22
C LEU A 36 22.16 3.58 -2.24
N ILE A 37 22.98 4.43 -2.85
CA ILE A 37 22.76 5.88 -2.98
C ILE A 37 22.73 6.25 -4.47
N ASN A 38 21.66 6.91 -4.94
CA ASN A 38 21.51 7.41 -6.31
C ASN A 38 21.57 6.34 -7.43
N ASN A 39 21.27 5.07 -7.16
CA ASN A 39 21.30 4.03 -8.18
C ASN A 39 20.09 4.09 -9.11
N ALA A 40 20.21 3.51 -10.31
CA ALA A 40 19.11 3.29 -11.23
C ALA A 40 19.07 1.81 -11.66
N ALA A 41 17.91 1.16 -11.49
CA ALA A 41 17.69 -0.24 -11.83
C ALA A 41 16.48 -0.37 -12.77
N ALA A 42 16.69 -0.93 -13.96
CA ALA A 42 15.62 -0.99 -14.94
C ALA A 42 15.69 -2.20 -15.88
N GLY A 43 14.51 -2.61 -16.37
CA GLY A 43 14.38 -3.59 -17.44
C GLY A 43 14.56 -5.05 -17.01
N SER A 44 14.58 -5.34 -15.71
CA SER A 44 14.75 -6.71 -15.21
C SER A 44 13.51 -7.57 -15.44
N GLN A 45 13.74 -8.86 -15.71
CA GLN A 45 12.68 -9.87 -15.86
C GLN A 45 11.96 -10.19 -14.54
N ASP A 46 12.54 -9.88 -13.37
CA ASP A 46 11.82 -9.90 -12.10
C ASP A 46 11.96 -8.56 -11.37
N ALA A 47 13.04 -8.37 -10.61
CA ALA A 47 13.19 -7.23 -9.72
C ALA A 47 14.25 -6.23 -10.18
N GLY A 48 14.05 -4.93 -9.96
CA GLY A 48 15.10 -3.94 -10.17
C GLY A 48 16.20 -4.10 -9.11
N ILE A 49 15.86 -3.80 -7.86
CA ILE A 49 16.71 -4.03 -6.68
C ILE A 49 16.05 -5.12 -5.83
N TRP A 50 16.76 -6.21 -5.56
CA TRP A 50 16.28 -7.31 -4.72
C TRP A 50 17.18 -7.52 -3.51
N TYR A 51 16.65 -7.28 -2.30
CA TYR A 51 17.24 -7.77 -1.06
C TYR A 51 16.73 -9.19 -0.77
N VAL A 52 17.62 -10.16 -0.91
CA VAL A 52 17.33 -11.59 -0.74
C VAL A 52 18.24 -12.16 0.32
N PHE A 53 17.66 -12.89 1.26
CA PHE A 53 18.37 -13.21 2.50
C PHE A 53 18.98 -14.60 2.47
N HIS A 54 20.30 -14.65 2.59
CA HIS A 54 21.05 -15.90 2.75
C HIS A 54 21.15 -16.21 4.25
N LYS A 55 20.79 -17.43 4.66
CA LYS A 55 20.90 -17.86 6.07
C LYS A 55 22.34 -17.96 6.57
N MET A 56 23.26 -18.16 5.62
CA MET A 56 24.68 -18.25 5.81
C MET A 56 25.39 -17.73 4.55
N SER A 57 26.66 -17.40 4.66
CA SER A 57 27.53 -17.04 3.55
C SER A 57 27.59 -18.18 2.51
N THR A 58 27.69 -17.85 1.23
CA THR A 58 27.66 -18.83 0.13
C THR A 58 28.71 -18.50 -0.92
N GLY A 59 29.16 -19.48 -1.69
CA GLY A 59 30.21 -19.30 -2.71
C GLY A 59 31.56 -19.01 -2.08
N ASP A 60 32.40 -18.20 -2.73
CA ASP A 60 33.78 -17.92 -2.30
C ASP A 60 33.86 -17.20 -0.94
N SER A 61 32.77 -16.59 -0.48
CA SER A 61 32.70 -15.98 0.85
C SER A 61 32.39 -16.97 1.97
N HIS A 62 32.07 -18.23 1.66
CA HIS A 62 31.65 -19.20 2.65
C HIS A 62 32.75 -19.46 3.70
N GLY A 63 32.43 -19.22 4.98
CA GLY A 63 33.35 -19.41 6.09
C GLY A 63 34.45 -18.33 6.24
N LEU A 64 34.50 -17.32 5.36
CA LEU A 64 35.48 -16.22 5.47
C LEU A 64 35.08 -15.15 6.47
N TYR A 65 33.78 -15.02 6.75
CA TYR A 65 33.22 -14.03 7.65
C TYR A 65 32.37 -14.72 8.71
N PRO A 66 32.25 -14.16 9.92
CA PRO A 66 31.27 -14.64 10.89
C PRO A 66 29.89 -14.70 10.25
N GLU A 67 29.21 -15.83 10.41
CA GLU A 67 27.91 -16.05 9.79
C GLU A 67 26.89 -15.05 10.32
N THR A 68 26.60 -14.01 9.53
CA THR A 68 25.54 -13.07 9.82
C THR A 68 24.25 -13.57 9.21
N LYS A 69 23.20 -13.68 10.01
CA LYS A 69 21.85 -13.92 9.49
C LYS A 69 21.42 -12.68 8.71
N ALA A 70 21.50 -12.73 7.38
CA ALA A 70 21.26 -11.58 6.52
C ALA A 70 19.89 -10.94 6.82
N GLU A 71 18.88 -11.74 7.16
CA GLU A 71 17.56 -11.24 7.51
C GLU A 71 17.51 -10.42 8.81
N LEU A 72 18.53 -10.45 9.65
CA LEU A 72 18.66 -9.68 10.89
C LEU A 72 19.61 -8.49 10.77
N THR A 73 20.40 -8.44 9.69
CA THR A 73 21.40 -7.40 9.50
C THR A 73 20.73 -6.05 9.24
N PRO A 74 21.09 -4.98 9.99
CA PRO A 74 20.61 -3.63 9.72
C PRO A 74 20.82 -3.21 8.27
N LEU A 75 19.82 -2.55 7.69
CA LEU A 75 19.91 -2.01 6.35
C LEU A 75 20.99 -0.91 6.31
N GLY A 76 21.84 -0.94 5.29
CA GLY A 76 22.70 0.18 4.96
C GLY A 76 21.89 1.40 4.50
N ILE A 77 22.57 2.50 4.20
CA ILE A 77 21.95 3.68 3.60
C ILE A 77 21.25 3.30 2.30
N PHE A 78 19.93 3.53 2.24
CA PHE A 78 19.14 3.49 1.02
C PHE A 78 18.60 4.90 0.74
N TYR A 79 19.14 5.58 -0.28
CA TYR A 79 18.76 6.96 -0.58
C TYR A 79 18.66 7.22 -2.09
N ASN A 80 17.52 7.77 -2.52
CA ASN A 80 17.33 8.33 -3.87
C ASN A 80 17.57 7.33 -5.03
N ASN A 81 17.18 6.07 -4.84
CA ASN A 81 17.29 5.05 -5.88
C ASN A 81 16.07 5.05 -6.81
N ARG A 82 16.30 4.80 -8.10
CA ARG A 82 15.27 4.76 -9.15
C ARG A 82 15.07 3.34 -9.65
N VAL A 83 13.82 2.89 -9.71
CA VAL A 83 13.48 1.53 -10.15
C VAL A 83 12.32 1.54 -11.14
N HIS A 84 12.54 1.09 -12.38
CA HIS A 84 11.49 1.16 -13.39
C HIS A 84 11.54 0.07 -14.47
N SER A 85 10.42 -0.15 -15.15
CA SER A 85 10.35 -1.08 -16.29
C SER A 85 10.72 -2.53 -15.91
N ASN A 86 10.55 -2.92 -14.65
CA ASN A 86 10.78 -4.29 -14.18
C ASN A 86 9.46 -5.07 -14.18
N PHE A 87 9.52 -6.38 -14.42
CA PHE A 87 8.30 -7.18 -14.59
C PHE A 87 7.59 -7.52 -13.28
N LYS A 88 8.34 -7.83 -12.20
CA LYS A 88 7.77 -8.24 -10.90
C LYS A 88 7.77 -7.10 -9.90
N ALA A 89 8.92 -6.45 -9.69
CA ALA A 89 8.98 -5.33 -8.76
C ALA A 89 10.11 -4.34 -9.08
N GLY A 90 9.91 -3.07 -8.75
CA GLY A 90 11.01 -2.11 -8.73
C GLY A 90 11.98 -2.41 -7.59
N LEU A 91 11.50 -2.34 -6.35
CA LEU A 91 12.20 -2.79 -5.14
C LEU A 91 11.53 -4.05 -4.59
N PHE A 92 12.31 -5.07 -4.26
CA PHE A 92 11.82 -6.32 -3.68
C PHE A 92 12.63 -6.67 -2.43
N ILE A 93 11.99 -6.66 -1.27
CA ILE A 93 12.59 -7.07 0.01
C ILE A 93 11.78 -8.25 0.54
N ASP A 94 12.14 -9.45 0.11
CA ASP A 94 11.47 -10.70 0.48
C ASP A 94 12.33 -11.88 -0.02
N LYS A 95 11.98 -13.09 0.43
CA LYS A 95 12.60 -14.36 0.09
C LYS A 95 14.00 -14.52 0.66
N GLY A 96 14.39 -15.78 0.79
CA GLY A 96 15.77 -16.17 0.96
C GLY A 96 16.18 -17.13 -0.14
N VAL A 97 17.32 -17.78 0.08
CA VAL A 97 17.78 -18.89 -0.75
C VAL A 97 17.96 -20.15 0.09
N LYS A 98 17.80 -21.30 -0.55
CA LYS A 98 18.16 -22.59 0.03
C LYS A 98 19.68 -22.71 0.09
N THR A 99 20.23 -22.95 1.28
CA THR A 99 21.70 -23.09 1.49
C THR A 99 22.11 -24.52 1.85
N VAL A 100 21.27 -25.50 1.55
CA VAL A 100 21.55 -26.93 1.73
C VAL A 100 21.34 -27.67 0.41
N ASN A 101 22.03 -28.79 0.22
CA ASN A 101 21.87 -29.61 -0.99
C ASN A 101 20.48 -30.26 -1.06
N ALA A 102 20.09 -30.70 -2.25
CA ALA A 102 18.81 -31.36 -2.47
C ALA A 102 18.72 -32.70 -1.73
N THR A 103 17.58 -32.96 -1.09
CA THR A 103 17.28 -34.22 -0.38
C THR A 103 15.89 -34.74 -0.78
N VAL A 104 15.49 -35.89 -0.25
CA VAL A 104 14.13 -36.41 -0.49
C VAL A 104 13.04 -35.50 0.12
N GLU A 105 13.34 -34.84 1.26
CA GLU A 105 12.42 -33.93 1.95
C GLU A 105 12.32 -32.56 1.25
N ASP A 106 13.42 -32.06 0.71
CA ASP A 106 13.45 -30.85 -0.09
C ASP A 106 14.24 -31.13 -1.39
N PRO A 107 13.56 -31.50 -2.47
CA PRO A 107 14.21 -31.93 -3.70
C PRO A 107 14.70 -30.78 -4.59
N ARG A 108 14.46 -29.53 -4.19
CA ARG A 108 14.86 -28.34 -4.94
C ARG A 108 16.37 -28.16 -4.93
N GLU A 109 16.92 -27.49 -5.94
CA GLU A 109 18.36 -27.26 -6.06
C GLU A 109 18.94 -26.32 -4.98
N TYR A 110 20.25 -26.44 -4.72
CA TYR A 110 20.99 -25.47 -3.91
C TYR A 110 20.92 -24.06 -4.52
N LEU A 111 20.72 -23.03 -3.69
CA LEU A 111 20.47 -21.63 -4.06
C LEU A 111 19.15 -21.34 -4.80
N CYS A 112 18.22 -22.30 -4.87
CA CYS A 112 16.87 -21.97 -5.28
C CYS A 112 16.24 -20.96 -4.29
N LEU A 113 15.27 -20.19 -4.77
CA LEU A 113 14.49 -19.29 -3.93
C LEU A 113 13.78 -20.07 -2.81
N ASP A 114 13.74 -19.43 -1.64
CA ASP A 114 13.09 -19.97 -0.46
C ASP A 114 12.16 -18.94 0.19
N ASN A 115 11.05 -19.43 0.74
CA ASN A 115 10.00 -18.58 1.33
C ASN A 115 10.12 -18.40 2.84
N SER A 116 11.18 -18.91 3.51
CA SER A 116 11.27 -18.89 4.98
C SER A 116 11.89 -17.62 5.58
N ALA A 117 12.61 -16.83 4.79
CA ALA A 117 13.27 -15.62 5.28
C ALA A 117 12.28 -14.45 5.48
N ARG A 118 12.49 -13.67 6.53
CA ARG A 118 11.70 -12.46 6.85
C ARG A 118 12.66 -11.40 7.36
N PHE A 119 12.74 -10.27 6.66
CA PHE A 119 13.64 -9.20 7.03
C PHE A 119 13.20 -8.57 8.35
N ARG A 120 13.99 -8.67 9.40
CA ARG A 120 13.69 -8.13 10.72
C ARG A 120 15.01 -7.64 11.33
N PRO A 121 15.50 -6.46 10.92
CA PRO A 121 16.80 -5.98 11.36
C PRO A 121 16.85 -5.72 12.87
N HIS A 122 17.94 -6.14 13.52
CA HIS A 122 18.22 -5.88 14.93
C HIS A 122 19.67 -5.40 15.10
N VAL A 123 19.95 -4.75 16.25
CA VAL A 123 21.31 -4.35 16.61
C VAL A 123 22.23 -5.57 16.57
N ASP A 124 23.40 -5.42 15.92
CA ASP A 124 24.39 -6.47 15.71
C ASP A 124 23.89 -7.75 15.02
N ALA A 125 22.76 -7.67 14.30
CA ALA A 125 22.09 -8.84 13.71
C ALA A 125 21.69 -9.92 14.73
N ASP A 126 21.43 -9.51 15.97
CA ASP A 126 21.06 -10.36 17.09
C ASP A 126 19.57 -10.20 17.42
N PRO A 127 18.74 -11.25 17.30
CA PRO A 127 17.30 -11.14 17.50
C PRO A 127 16.89 -10.88 18.95
N ASP A 128 17.81 -11.05 19.92
CA ASP A 128 17.55 -10.77 21.34
C ASP A 128 17.83 -9.29 21.69
N LYS A 129 18.45 -8.54 20.78
CA LYS A 129 18.70 -7.10 20.92
C LYS A 129 17.56 -6.26 20.32
N PRO A 130 17.49 -4.95 20.60
CA PRO A 130 16.44 -4.09 20.03
C PRO A 130 16.39 -4.14 18.50
N ARG A 131 15.17 -4.03 17.95
CA ARG A 131 14.92 -3.85 16.51
C ARG A 131 15.55 -2.56 16.00
N VAL A 132 15.95 -2.57 14.74
CA VAL A 132 16.48 -1.41 14.01
C VAL A 132 15.62 -1.22 12.78
N ALA A 133 14.88 -0.10 12.68
CA ALA A 133 14.04 0.13 11.52
C ALA A 133 14.87 0.26 10.23
N ALA A 134 14.48 -0.46 9.19
CA ALA A 134 15.05 -0.32 7.85
C ALA A 134 14.46 0.90 7.14
N LEU A 135 15.28 1.92 6.91
CA LEU A 135 14.86 3.17 6.28
C LEU A 135 15.12 3.16 4.77
N ILE A 136 14.04 3.28 4.00
CA ILE A 136 14.04 3.51 2.55
C ILE A 136 13.63 4.96 2.31
N ASP A 137 14.60 5.82 2.01
CA ASP A 137 14.38 7.25 1.80
C ASP A 137 14.47 7.60 0.31
N ARG A 138 13.47 8.32 -0.21
CA ARG A 138 13.42 8.75 -1.62
C ARG A 138 13.49 7.63 -2.66
N LEU A 139 12.70 6.57 -2.50
CA LEU A 139 12.50 5.62 -3.60
C LEU A 139 11.66 6.27 -4.71
N VAL A 140 12.12 6.19 -5.95
CA VAL A 140 11.34 6.59 -7.14
C VAL A 140 11.06 5.36 -7.98
N ALA A 141 9.83 4.85 -7.91
CA ALA A 141 9.42 3.62 -8.57
C ALA A 141 8.35 3.87 -9.61
N PHE A 142 8.61 3.55 -10.88
CA PHE A 142 7.61 3.79 -11.92
C PHE A 142 7.59 2.75 -13.04
N LYS A 143 6.43 2.57 -13.67
CA LYS A 143 6.26 1.63 -14.80
C LYS A 143 6.80 0.22 -14.55
N ASN A 144 6.69 -0.26 -13.33
CA ASN A 144 6.91 -1.67 -13.02
C ASN A 144 5.59 -2.43 -13.24
N ASN A 145 5.66 -3.59 -13.88
CA ASN A 145 4.46 -4.30 -14.34
C ASN A 145 3.60 -4.81 -13.18
N ASP A 146 4.21 -5.30 -12.09
CA ASP A 146 3.47 -5.68 -10.88
C ASP A 146 3.63 -4.62 -9.80
N HIS A 147 4.75 -4.58 -9.08
CA HIS A 147 4.92 -3.72 -7.91
C HIS A 147 5.93 -2.60 -8.17
N GLY A 148 5.65 -1.37 -7.74
CA GLY A 148 6.70 -0.35 -7.58
C GLY A 148 7.67 -0.79 -6.48
N ALA A 149 7.13 -1.25 -5.35
CA ALA A 149 7.86 -1.97 -4.33
C ALA A 149 7.01 -3.05 -3.65
N TRP A 150 7.65 -4.17 -3.31
CA TRP A 150 7.13 -5.19 -2.41
C TRP A 150 8.12 -5.37 -1.28
N VAL A 151 7.68 -5.16 -0.04
CA VAL A 151 8.56 -5.31 1.11
C VAL A 151 7.87 -6.16 2.17
N ARG A 152 8.61 -7.15 2.66
CA ARG A 152 8.14 -8.10 3.67
C ARG A 152 9.11 -8.19 4.84
N GLY A 153 8.60 -8.04 6.06
CA GLY A 153 9.47 -8.05 7.23
C GLY A 153 8.87 -7.48 8.50
N GLY A 154 9.75 -7.13 9.44
CA GLY A 154 9.47 -6.37 10.65
C GLY A 154 9.48 -4.87 10.39
N ASP A 155 10.31 -4.13 11.13
CA ASP A 155 10.33 -2.66 11.09
C ASP A 155 10.93 -2.11 9.78
N ILE A 156 10.06 -1.62 8.89
CA ILE A 156 10.44 -1.02 7.59
C ILE A 156 9.71 0.32 7.43
N ILE A 157 10.46 1.38 7.16
CA ILE A 157 9.96 2.74 6.97
C ILE A 157 10.30 3.19 5.55
N ILE A 158 9.27 3.54 4.76
CA ILE A 158 9.42 4.15 3.44
C ILE A 158 8.98 5.60 3.52
N GLN A 159 9.85 6.56 3.19
CA GLN A 159 9.49 7.97 3.26
C GLN A 159 9.97 8.77 2.05
N ASN A 160 9.37 9.94 1.85
CA ASN A 160 9.75 10.88 0.79
C ASN A 160 9.81 10.22 -0.59
N SER A 161 8.89 9.30 -0.91
CA SER A 161 9.01 8.43 -2.08
C SER A 161 7.91 8.68 -3.12
N GLY A 162 8.21 8.38 -4.39
CA GLY A 162 7.31 8.57 -5.53
C GLY A 162 7.01 7.26 -6.25
N PHE A 163 5.73 6.96 -6.46
CA PHE A 163 5.24 5.76 -7.13
C PHE A 163 4.31 6.14 -8.27
N SER A 164 4.65 5.82 -9.53
CA SER A 164 3.81 6.19 -10.67
C SER A 164 3.68 5.11 -11.75
N ASP A 165 2.49 4.92 -12.32
CA ASP A 165 2.27 3.99 -13.44
C ASP A 165 2.65 2.52 -13.16
N ASN A 166 2.68 2.11 -11.88
CA ASN A 166 2.90 0.72 -11.49
C ASN A 166 1.57 -0.04 -11.45
N GLY A 167 1.59 -1.37 -11.55
CA GLY A 167 0.40 -2.18 -11.28
C GLY A 167 -0.11 -1.98 -9.87
N VAL A 168 0.81 -2.04 -8.92
CA VAL A 168 0.64 -1.71 -7.50
C VAL A 168 1.78 -0.77 -7.13
N GLY A 169 1.52 0.42 -6.60
CA GLY A 169 2.59 1.35 -6.22
C GLY A 169 3.49 0.77 -5.13
N LEU A 170 2.91 0.40 -3.99
CA LEU A 170 3.62 -0.19 -2.86
C LEU A 170 2.77 -1.27 -2.19
N THR A 171 3.37 -2.43 -1.94
CA THR A 171 2.83 -3.50 -1.10
C THR A 171 3.70 -3.68 0.13
N PHE A 172 3.11 -3.48 1.29
CA PHE A 172 3.68 -3.95 2.56
C PHE A 172 3.17 -5.36 2.85
N ALA A 173 3.99 -6.16 3.52
CA ALA A 173 3.62 -7.46 4.04
C ALA A 173 4.33 -7.66 5.38
N SER A 174 3.58 -7.83 6.46
CA SER A 174 4.13 -8.44 7.67
C SER A 174 4.36 -9.96 7.46
N ASP A 175 4.47 -10.71 8.55
CA ASP A 175 4.39 -12.17 8.49
C ASP A 175 2.94 -12.67 8.58
N GLY A 176 2.59 -13.69 7.79
CA GLY A 176 1.22 -13.93 7.32
C GLY A 176 0.21 -14.51 8.33
N SER A 177 0.61 -14.99 9.50
CA SER A 177 -0.35 -15.45 10.54
C SER A 177 -0.04 -14.79 11.86
N PHE A 178 1.15 -15.07 12.39
CA PHE A 178 1.66 -14.44 13.58
C PHE A 178 2.98 -13.77 13.19
N PRO A 179 3.19 -12.48 13.51
CA PRO A 179 4.47 -11.83 13.24
C PRO A 179 5.63 -12.66 13.80
N LYS A 180 6.66 -12.89 12.97
CA LYS A 180 7.92 -13.52 13.41
C LYS A 180 8.71 -12.63 14.36
N ASP A 181 8.54 -11.32 14.20
CA ASP A 181 9.09 -10.28 15.06
C ASP A 181 7.94 -9.52 15.72
N GLU A 182 7.62 -9.90 16.94
CA GLU A 182 6.46 -9.37 17.65
C GLU A 182 6.65 -7.89 18.03
N GLY A 183 5.63 -7.09 17.76
CA GLY A 183 5.66 -5.63 17.98
C GLY A 183 6.28 -4.83 16.85
N SER A 184 6.73 -5.51 15.79
CA SER A 184 7.18 -4.83 14.57
C SER A 184 6.01 -4.21 13.80
N SER A 185 6.32 -3.17 13.03
CA SER A 185 5.35 -2.43 12.22
C SER A 185 5.98 -1.80 10.99
N GLN A 186 5.15 -1.52 9.99
CA GLN A 186 5.63 -0.92 8.74
C GLN A 186 4.96 0.43 8.53
N GLU A 187 5.72 1.42 8.06
CA GLU A 187 5.21 2.78 7.86
C GLU A 187 5.58 3.31 6.47
N VAL A 188 4.65 4.02 5.83
CA VAL A 188 4.92 4.89 4.70
C VAL A 188 4.43 6.30 4.96
N SER A 189 5.28 7.29 4.68
CA SER A 189 4.99 8.70 4.91
C SER A 189 5.55 9.64 3.82
N GLU A 190 5.02 10.86 3.74
CA GLU A 190 5.52 11.94 2.87
C GLU A 190 5.70 11.51 1.40
N SER A 191 4.79 10.68 0.88
CA SER A 191 4.94 10.01 -0.41
C SER A 191 3.84 10.35 -1.40
N LEU A 192 4.17 10.26 -2.70
CA LEU A 192 3.27 10.55 -3.81
C LEU A 192 2.98 9.30 -4.62
N PHE A 193 1.70 9.01 -4.81
CA PHE A 193 1.19 7.92 -5.62
C PHE A 193 0.43 8.47 -6.82
N ILE A 194 0.81 8.06 -8.02
CA ILE A 194 0.18 8.49 -9.28
C ILE A 194 -0.28 7.23 -10.02
N GLY A 195 -1.59 7.04 -10.17
CA GLY A 195 -2.13 5.90 -10.91
C GLY A 195 -1.74 5.97 -12.37
N GLU A 196 -2.09 7.08 -13.02
CA GLU A 196 -1.79 7.36 -14.42
C GLU A 196 -1.10 8.71 -14.59
N SER A 197 0.20 8.70 -14.92
CA SER A 197 0.97 9.92 -15.20
C SER A 197 0.81 10.40 -16.65
N LYS A 198 1.39 11.55 -17.00
CA LYS A 198 1.48 12.05 -18.39
C LYS A 198 2.57 11.34 -19.22
N ASN A 199 3.29 10.37 -18.64
CA ASN A 199 4.17 9.48 -19.38
C ASN A 199 3.34 8.31 -19.96
N TYR A 200 2.78 8.47 -21.15
CA TYR A 200 2.04 7.40 -21.82
C TYR A 200 2.92 6.21 -22.22
N GLY A 201 4.25 6.39 -22.26
CA GLY A 201 5.17 5.39 -22.77
C GLY A 201 5.11 5.28 -24.28
N TYR A 202 5.68 4.20 -24.80
CA TYR A 202 5.82 3.98 -26.23
C TYR A 202 5.40 2.56 -26.57
N LEU A 203 4.69 2.39 -27.69
CA LEU A 203 4.31 1.08 -28.22
C LEU A 203 5.53 0.46 -28.92
N GLY A 204 6.39 -0.17 -28.12
CA GLY A 204 7.60 -0.84 -28.56
C GLY A 204 8.37 -1.46 -27.40
N GLY A 205 9.31 -2.35 -27.70
CA GLY A 205 10.06 -3.10 -26.69
C GLY A 205 9.39 -4.40 -26.23
N GLN A 206 9.82 -4.96 -25.09
CA GLN A 206 9.33 -6.25 -24.59
C GLN A 206 8.04 -6.16 -23.78
N ASN A 207 7.61 -4.96 -23.35
CA ASN A 207 6.34 -4.81 -22.66
C ASN A 207 5.18 -4.87 -23.67
N LYS A 208 4.49 -6.01 -23.70
CA LYS A 208 3.35 -6.25 -24.60
C LYS A 208 2.04 -5.60 -24.14
N TYR A 209 2.00 -4.98 -22.97
CA TYR A 209 0.76 -4.45 -22.40
C TYR A 209 0.53 -2.99 -22.84
N TRP A 210 -0.48 -2.80 -23.68
CA TRP A 210 -0.88 -1.51 -24.23
C TRP A 210 -2.40 -1.38 -24.22
N GLY A 211 -2.93 -0.20 -23.92
CA GLY A 211 -4.37 0.03 -23.91
C GLY A 211 -4.76 1.44 -23.48
N THR A 212 -6.06 1.69 -23.42
CA THR A 212 -6.62 3.01 -23.09
C THR A 212 -6.41 3.34 -21.60
N GLY A 213 -5.86 4.53 -21.34
CA GLY A 213 -5.81 5.14 -20.01
C GLY A 213 -7.13 5.84 -19.63
N ALA A 214 -7.35 6.04 -18.33
CA ALA A 214 -8.61 6.54 -17.79
C ALA A 214 -8.80 8.08 -17.82
N ILE A 215 -7.71 8.86 -17.83
CA ILE A 215 -7.80 10.32 -17.66
C ILE A 215 -8.10 11.06 -18.97
N GLU A 216 -7.54 10.61 -20.09
CA GLU A 216 -7.62 11.32 -21.38
C GLU A 216 -8.09 10.43 -22.54
N ASN A 217 -8.53 9.20 -22.24
CA ASN A 217 -8.81 8.16 -23.24
C ASN A 217 -7.66 7.93 -24.26
N LYS A 218 -6.44 8.34 -23.91
CA LYS A 218 -5.24 8.10 -24.72
C LYS A 218 -4.70 6.71 -24.46
N THR A 219 -4.19 6.09 -25.52
CA THR A 219 -3.49 4.82 -25.40
C THR A 219 -2.14 5.01 -24.72
N ARG A 220 -1.77 4.06 -23.87
CA ARG A 220 -0.56 4.07 -23.06
C ARG A 220 -0.05 2.66 -22.79
N THR A 221 1.20 2.57 -22.32
CA THR A 221 1.73 1.37 -21.69
C THR A 221 0.93 1.07 -20.43
N LEU A 222 0.47 -0.16 -20.29
CA LEU A 222 -0.20 -0.65 -19.10
C LEU A 222 0.76 -1.52 -18.27
N PRO A 223 0.58 -1.60 -16.94
CA PRO A 223 1.43 -2.44 -16.10
C PRO A 223 1.21 -3.93 -16.38
N ARG A 224 -0.04 -4.34 -16.60
CA ARG A 224 -0.46 -5.70 -16.97
C ARG A 224 -1.54 -5.64 -18.05
N ASN A 225 -2.23 -6.76 -18.29
CA ASN A 225 -3.40 -6.83 -19.15
C ASN A 225 -4.43 -5.72 -18.80
N ARG A 226 -5.19 -5.25 -19.80
CA ARG A 226 -6.15 -4.15 -19.73
C ARG A 226 -7.11 -4.18 -18.54
N THR A 227 -7.42 -5.37 -18.00
CA THR A 227 -8.34 -5.57 -16.88
C THR A 227 -7.67 -5.60 -15.50
N PHE A 228 -6.33 -5.54 -15.42
CA PHE A 228 -5.60 -5.67 -14.16
C PHE A 228 -5.92 -4.53 -13.19
N PRO A 229 -6.41 -4.82 -11.98
CA PRO A 229 -6.79 -3.80 -11.01
C PRO A 229 -5.56 -3.03 -10.52
N ILE A 230 -5.50 -1.74 -10.81
CA ILE A 230 -4.40 -0.87 -10.38
C ILE A 230 -4.65 -0.37 -8.96
N ARG A 231 -3.61 -0.39 -8.13
CA ARG A 231 -3.66 0.08 -6.72
C ARG A 231 -2.50 1.02 -6.43
N GLY A 232 -2.75 2.16 -5.81
CA GLY A 232 -1.68 3.04 -5.35
C GLY A 232 -0.91 2.39 -4.20
N PHE A 233 -1.61 2.11 -3.12
CA PHE A 233 -1.09 1.42 -1.94
C PHE A 233 -1.89 0.15 -1.68
N GLN A 234 -1.20 -0.95 -1.46
CA GLN A 234 -1.81 -2.25 -1.17
C GLN A 234 -1.51 -2.67 0.26
N ILE A 235 -2.57 -2.80 1.06
CA ILE A 235 -2.53 -3.40 2.38
C ILE A 235 -2.51 -4.92 2.21
N TYR A 236 -1.46 -5.54 2.73
CA TYR A 236 -1.32 -6.98 2.82
C TYR A 236 -0.57 -7.26 4.12
N ASP A 237 -1.07 -8.16 4.98
CA ASP A 237 -0.49 -8.51 6.28
C ASP A 237 -0.02 -7.30 7.15
N GLY A 238 -0.74 -6.94 8.22
CA GLY A 238 -0.38 -5.78 9.07
C GLY A 238 0.37 -6.14 10.36
N PRO A 239 0.76 -5.13 11.18
CA PRO A 239 0.24 -3.77 11.20
C PRO A 239 1.03 -2.79 10.32
N ILE A 240 0.28 -1.99 9.55
CA ILE A 240 0.81 -1.02 8.60
C ILE A 240 0.25 0.38 8.88
N ARG A 241 1.08 1.40 8.71
CA ARG A 241 0.68 2.81 8.77
C ARG A 241 0.97 3.54 7.46
N LEU A 242 -0.08 4.09 6.84
CA LEU A 242 0.03 4.98 5.68
C LEU A 242 -0.33 6.40 6.12
N THR A 243 0.60 7.33 6.02
CA THR A 243 0.36 8.71 6.48
C THR A 243 0.90 9.76 5.52
N LYS A 244 0.38 10.99 5.61
CA LYS A 244 0.89 12.18 4.90
C LYS A 244 1.27 11.91 3.44
N SER A 245 0.37 11.28 2.71
CA SER A 245 0.63 10.84 1.34
C SER A 245 -0.44 11.37 0.40
N THR A 246 -0.04 11.66 -0.84
CA THR A 246 -0.93 12.21 -1.87
C THR A 246 -1.18 11.17 -2.96
N PHE A 247 -2.43 10.98 -3.34
CA PHE A 247 -2.86 10.10 -4.43
C PHE A 247 -3.43 10.93 -5.58
N VAL A 248 -3.00 10.68 -6.81
CA VAL A 248 -3.42 11.42 -8.00
C VAL A 248 -3.70 10.46 -9.16
N ASN A 249 -4.72 10.74 -9.96
CA ASN A 249 -5.07 10.01 -11.19
C ASN A 249 -5.34 8.50 -10.98
N PHE A 250 -6.15 8.16 -9.99
CA PHE A 250 -6.70 6.82 -9.78
C PHE A 250 -8.17 6.78 -10.22
N VAL A 251 -8.38 6.61 -11.53
CA VAL A 251 -9.71 6.61 -12.16
C VAL A 251 -9.96 5.26 -12.81
N PRO A 252 -11.07 4.55 -12.49
CA PRO A 252 -11.41 3.30 -13.13
C PRO A 252 -11.84 3.50 -14.59
N THR A 253 -11.67 2.47 -15.41
CA THR A 253 -12.30 2.37 -16.74
C THR A 253 -13.38 1.29 -16.69
N PRO A 254 -14.24 1.15 -17.72
CA PRO A 254 -15.22 0.06 -17.77
C PRO A 254 -14.60 -1.34 -17.62
N ASP A 255 -13.34 -1.50 -18.05
CA ASP A 255 -12.62 -2.78 -18.02
C ASP A 255 -11.75 -2.96 -16.77
N ARG A 256 -11.42 -1.87 -16.04
CA ARG A 256 -10.33 -1.85 -15.06
C ARG A 256 -10.67 -1.04 -13.81
N PHE A 257 -10.64 -1.71 -12.67
CA PHE A 257 -10.59 -1.03 -11.38
C PHE A 257 -9.24 -0.33 -11.18
N THR A 258 -9.30 0.93 -10.73
CA THR A 258 -8.11 1.70 -10.35
C THR A 258 -8.43 2.43 -9.06
N SER A 259 -7.69 2.13 -8.00
CA SER A 259 -7.96 2.60 -6.63
C SER A 259 -6.71 3.15 -5.96
N ALA A 260 -6.88 4.14 -5.09
CA ALA A 260 -5.78 4.71 -4.34
C ALA A 260 -5.29 3.72 -3.26
N ILE A 261 -6.19 3.19 -2.44
CA ILE A 261 -5.92 2.15 -1.44
C ILE A 261 -6.64 0.86 -1.86
N GLY A 262 -5.98 -0.29 -1.75
CA GLY A 262 -6.60 -1.59 -1.95
C GLY A 262 -5.95 -2.68 -1.09
N PHE A 263 -6.41 -3.90 -1.26
CA PHE A 263 -5.90 -5.08 -0.57
C PHE A 263 -5.25 -6.06 -1.55
N LEU A 264 -4.48 -7.03 -1.05
CA LEU A 264 -3.99 -8.14 -1.86
C LEU A 264 -5.19 -8.88 -2.49
N MET A 265 -5.11 -9.15 -3.80
CA MET A 265 -6.26 -9.67 -4.58
C MET A 265 -6.75 -11.07 -4.17
N LYS A 266 -5.84 -11.91 -3.66
CA LYS A 266 -6.10 -13.30 -3.29
C LYS A 266 -5.45 -13.56 -1.93
N ASN A 267 -6.05 -13.02 -0.89
CA ASN A 267 -5.46 -13.05 0.44
C ASN A 267 -6.01 -14.21 1.28
N GLN A 268 -5.23 -15.28 1.40
CA GLN A 268 -5.50 -16.37 2.36
C GLN A 268 -4.94 -16.09 3.76
N TRP A 269 -4.15 -15.02 3.93
CA TRP A 269 -3.41 -14.71 5.14
C TRP A 269 -4.17 -13.68 6.00
N GLN A 270 -3.62 -13.35 7.17
CA GLN A 270 -4.28 -12.48 8.14
C GLN A 270 -4.34 -11.02 7.71
N LEU A 271 -5.35 -10.30 8.21
CA LEU A 271 -5.40 -8.85 8.21
C LEU A 271 -5.76 -8.35 9.59
N THR A 272 -5.13 -7.26 10.00
CA THR A 272 -5.30 -6.70 11.34
C THR A 272 -6.07 -5.39 11.32
N PRO A 273 -6.95 -5.15 12.31
CA PRO A 273 -7.58 -3.85 12.51
C PRO A 273 -6.57 -2.77 12.94
N LYS A 274 -5.30 -3.12 13.20
CA LYS A 274 -4.24 -2.15 13.51
C LYS A 274 -3.65 -1.47 12.26
N ASN A 275 -4.03 -1.90 11.06
CA ASN A 275 -3.74 -1.15 9.84
C ASN A 275 -4.40 0.23 9.91
N ASN A 276 -3.63 1.30 9.74
CA ASN A 276 -4.09 2.67 9.98
C ASN A 276 -3.69 3.61 8.83
N VAL A 277 -4.63 4.48 8.46
CA VAL A 277 -4.44 5.56 7.50
C VAL A 277 -4.74 6.92 8.13
N SER A 278 -3.93 7.93 7.80
CA SER A 278 -4.14 9.30 8.28
C SER A 278 -3.49 10.34 7.38
N TYR A 279 -3.95 11.58 7.42
CA TYR A 279 -3.38 12.73 6.72
C TYR A 279 -3.25 12.52 5.19
N LEU A 280 -4.18 11.79 4.57
CA LEU A 280 -4.13 11.49 3.15
C LEU A 280 -4.80 12.56 2.30
N LYS A 281 -4.21 12.86 1.14
CA LYS A 281 -4.79 13.78 0.16
C LYS A 281 -5.10 13.05 -1.14
N PHE A 282 -6.31 13.26 -1.64
CA PHE A 282 -6.76 12.70 -2.91
C PHE A 282 -6.94 13.85 -3.91
N GLY A 283 -6.28 13.76 -5.07
CA GLY A 283 -6.45 14.70 -6.17
C GLY A 283 -7.85 14.61 -6.80
N ALA A 284 -8.19 15.57 -7.65
CA ALA A 284 -9.51 15.64 -8.30
C ALA A 284 -9.86 14.36 -9.09
N ASN A 285 -8.85 13.73 -9.70
CA ASN A 285 -8.99 12.49 -10.46
C ASN A 285 -8.72 11.26 -9.59
N VAL A 286 -9.43 11.12 -8.47
CA VAL A 286 -9.42 9.89 -7.66
C VAL A 286 -10.85 9.49 -7.36
N SER A 287 -11.37 8.53 -8.11
CA SER A 287 -12.76 8.07 -7.98
C SER A 287 -12.92 7.02 -6.89
N LEU A 288 -11.96 6.09 -6.77
CA LEU A 288 -11.94 5.04 -5.75
C LEU A 288 -10.82 5.31 -4.75
N ARG A 289 -11.15 5.93 -3.61
CA ARG A 289 -10.17 6.16 -2.53
C ARG A 289 -9.74 4.84 -1.89
N ALA A 290 -10.67 3.89 -1.74
CA ALA A 290 -10.41 2.53 -1.33
C ALA A 290 -11.19 1.53 -2.21
N PHE A 291 -10.71 0.29 -2.31
CA PHE A 291 -11.44 -0.80 -2.95
C PHE A 291 -11.09 -2.15 -2.33
N PHE A 292 -12.12 -2.89 -1.91
CA PHE A 292 -12.01 -4.17 -1.18
C PHE A 292 -12.03 -5.40 -2.11
N GLY A 293 -11.98 -5.18 -3.42
CA GLY A 293 -12.07 -6.26 -4.40
C GLY A 293 -13.50 -6.75 -4.62
N GLN A 294 -13.70 -7.50 -5.69
CA GLN A 294 -14.95 -8.20 -5.98
C GLN A 294 -14.64 -9.40 -6.88
N PRO A 295 -15.51 -10.43 -6.94
CA PRO A 295 -15.27 -11.60 -7.77
C PRO A 295 -14.94 -11.24 -9.24
N GLY A 296 -13.98 -11.93 -9.82
CA GLY A 296 -13.55 -11.71 -11.20
C GLY A 296 -12.17 -12.29 -11.53
N PRO A 297 -11.63 -12.05 -12.73
CA PRO A 297 -10.42 -12.71 -13.22
C PRO A 297 -9.18 -12.57 -12.33
N TRP A 298 -9.11 -11.49 -11.54
CA TRP A 298 -7.96 -11.16 -10.69
C TRP A 298 -8.17 -11.49 -9.22
N PHE A 299 -9.40 -11.34 -8.74
CA PHE A 299 -9.79 -11.61 -7.35
C PHE A 299 -10.37 -13.02 -7.15
N GLU A 300 -10.52 -13.80 -8.22
CA GLU A 300 -11.22 -15.10 -8.22
C GLU A 300 -12.62 -14.97 -7.60
N ASP A 301 -12.96 -15.80 -6.63
CA ASP A 301 -14.22 -15.73 -5.90
C ASP A 301 -14.20 -14.63 -4.82
N SER A 302 -13.04 -14.03 -4.55
CA SER A 302 -12.81 -13.11 -3.44
C SER A 302 -13.36 -13.71 -2.13
N ASP A 303 -13.04 -14.97 -1.86
CA ASP A 303 -13.66 -15.76 -0.78
C ASP A 303 -12.61 -16.33 0.19
N LEU A 304 -11.35 -15.92 0.06
CA LEU A 304 -10.29 -16.35 0.97
C LEU A 304 -10.43 -15.64 2.33
N ASP A 305 -9.87 -16.27 3.37
CA ASP A 305 -10.04 -15.83 4.76
C ASP A 305 -9.55 -14.38 4.97
N GLY A 306 -8.44 -13.98 4.34
CA GLY A 306 -7.94 -12.61 4.37
C GLY A 306 -8.79 -11.64 3.56
N ASP A 307 -9.33 -12.06 2.41
CA ASP A 307 -10.25 -11.22 1.62
C ASP A 307 -11.47 -10.81 2.45
N LYS A 308 -12.06 -11.76 3.19
CA LYS A 308 -13.22 -11.56 4.08
C LYS A 308 -12.92 -10.65 5.28
N ASN A 309 -11.68 -10.67 5.75
CA ASN A 309 -11.22 -9.93 6.92
C ASN A 309 -10.52 -8.61 6.58
N SER A 310 -10.69 -8.12 5.35
CA SER A 310 -10.14 -6.84 4.93
C SER A 310 -10.71 -5.68 5.74
N ILE A 311 -9.83 -4.94 6.41
CA ILE A 311 -10.15 -3.82 7.30
C ILE A 311 -8.96 -2.85 7.41
N PHE A 312 -9.25 -1.55 7.58
CA PHE A 312 -8.29 -0.55 8.05
C PHE A 312 -8.98 0.52 8.90
N TYR A 313 -8.20 1.24 9.72
CA TYR A 313 -8.63 2.34 10.57
C TYR A 313 -8.35 3.68 9.90
N ASP A 314 -9.39 4.48 9.65
CA ASP A 314 -9.28 5.87 9.21
C ASP A 314 -9.29 6.78 10.44
N GLN A 315 -8.09 7.14 10.90
CA GLN A 315 -7.92 7.82 12.18
C GLN A 315 -8.45 9.25 12.15
N ASP A 316 -8.20 9.99 11.07
CA ASP A 316 -8.49 11.42 10.98
C ASP A 316 -9.59 11.78 9.97
N GLY A 317 -10.20 10.77 9.35
CA GLY A 317 -11.25 10.95 8.37
C GLY A 317 -10.75 11.40 7.00
N SER A 318 -9.43 11.38 6.74
CA SER A 318 -8.88 11.81 5.46
C SER A 318 -9.34 10.95 4.28
N VAL A 319 -9.78 9.71 4.53
CA VAL A 319 -10.32 8.80 3.50
C VAL A 319 -11.83 8.89 3.40
N THR A 320 -12.53 8.80 4.54
CA THR A 320 -13.99 8.61 4.63
C THR A 320 -14.77 9.89 4.92
N ASN A 321 -14.08 10.94 5.37
CA ASN A 321 -14.63 12.14 6.01
C ASN A 321 -15.28 11.87 7.40
N PHE A 322 -15.06 10.70 7.99
CA PHE A 322 -15.49 10.35 9.36
C PHE A 322 -14.25 10.06 10.20
N LYS A 323 -14.09 10.74 11.34
CA LYS A 323 -12.92 10.57 12.21
C LYS A 323 -13.07 9.34 13.10
N ASN A 324 -11.97 8.63 13.34
CA ASN A 324 -11.93 7.46 14.23
C ASN A 324 -12.92 6.35 13.83
N VAL A 325 -12.97 6.01 12.55
CA VAL A 325 -13.80 4.92 12.03
C VAL A 325 -12.95 3.83 11.40
N TYR A 326 -13.56 2.66 11.22
CA TYR A 326 -12.98 1.56 10.48
C TYR A 326 -13.71 1.40 9.15
N VAL A 327 -12.96 1.06 8.12
CA VAL A 327 -13.50 0.66 6.81
C VAL A 327 -13.20 -0.82 6.63
N ALA A 328 -14.24 -1.61 6.42
CA ALA A 328 -14.13 -3.05 6.24
C ALA A 328 -14.86 -3.50 4.97
N ARG A 329 -14.66 -4.75 4.58
CA ARG A 329 -15.41 -5.36 3.47
C ARG A 329 -16.90 -5.40 3.77
N MET A 330 -17.73 -5.08 2.77
CA MET A 330 -19.17 -4.89 2.96
C MET A 330 -19.91 -6.14 3.50
N ASP A 331 -19.52 -7.35 3.12
CA ASP A 331 -20.18 -8.59 3.57
C ASP A 331 -19.66 -9.13 4.92
N ASN A 332 -18.74 -8.44 5.59
CA ASN A 332 -18.23 -8.86 6.89
C ASN A 332 -19.16 -8.46 8.05
N TYR A 333 -20.12 -9.32 8.38
CA TYR A 333 -21.05 -9.10 9.49
C TYR A 333 -20.46 -9.38 10.89
N LEU A 334 -19.18 -9.72 11.02
CA LEU A 334 -18.51 -9.83 12.32
C LEU A 334 -18.10 -8.45 12.87
N VAL A 335 -17.95 -7.45 11.97
CA VAL A 335 -17.44 -6.10 12.28
C VAL A 335 -18.46 -4.97 12.06
N ARG A 336 -19.68 -5.29 11.60
CA ARG A 336 -20.73 -4.29 11.29
C ARG A 336 -21.57 -3.91 12.51
N HIS A 337 -22.41 -2.90 12.41
CA HIS A 337 -23.54 -2.66 13.32
C HIS A 337 -24.64 -1.93 12.52
N SER A 338 -25.79 -1.67 13.15
CA SER A 338 -26.96 -1.06 12.51
C SER A 338 -26.67 0.29 11.85
N ASP A 339 -25.75 1.07 12.41
CA ASP A 339 -25.52 2.46 12.02
C ASP A 339 -24.39 2.60 10.98
N CYS A 340 -23.75 1.50 10.58
CA CYS A 340 -22.68 1.53 9.59
C CYS A 340 -23.16 2.04 8.23
N ILE A 341 -22.27 2.72 7.51
CA ILE A 341 -22.56 3.32 6.21
C ILE A 341 -21.98 2.45 5.10
N ASN A 342 -22.81 1.97 4.18
CA ASN A 342 -22.36 1.22 3.01
C ASN A 342 -21.75 2.16 1.96
N ILE A 343 -20.64 1.75 1.35
CA ILE A 343 -20.04 2.37 0.17
C ILE A 343 -19.91 1.30 -0.90
N THR A 344 -20.92 1.21 -1.77
CA THR A 344 -21.04 0.14 -2.77
C THR A 344 -19.93 0.19 -3.80
N GLU A 345 -19.51 1.40 -4.20
CA GLU A 345 -18.40 1.60 -5.13
C GLU A 345 -17.06 1.06 -4.61
N TRP A 346 -16.88 0.96 -3.28
CA TRP A 346 -15.66 0.41 -2.68
C TRP A 346 -15.78 -1.09 -2.37
N ASN A 347 -16.97 -1.68 -2.50
CA ASN A 347 -17.35 -2.92 -1.83
C ASN A 347 -17.04 -2.87 -0.31
N GLY A 348 -17.26 -1.70 0.30
CA GLY A 348 -16.83 -1.40 1.66
C GLY A 348 -17.96 -0.91 2.56
N VAL A 349 -17.71 -0.93 3.87
CA VAL A 349 -18.60 -0.40 4.90
C VAL A 349 -17.78 0.42 5.90
N ILE A 350 -18.28 1.60 6.27
CA ILE A 350 -17.70 2.44 7.32
C ILE A 350 -18.45 2.18 8.63
N CYS A 351 -17.72 1.87 9.69
CA CYS A 351 -18.28 1.58 11.01
C CYS A 351 -17.48 2.23 12.13
N SER A 352 -18.16 2.67 13.18
CA SER A 352 -17.57 2.99 14.48
C SER A 352 -17.42 1.72 15.30
N GLY A 353 -16.43 1.67 16.19
CA GLY A 353 -16.26 0.51 17.05
C GLY A 353 -14.89 0.37 17.66
N THR A 354 -14.69 -0.77 18.31
CA THR A 354 -13.37 -1.27 18.70
C THR A 354 -13.27 -2.69 18.18
N TYR A 355 -12.16 -3.01 17.53
CA TYR A 355 -11.97 -4.26 16.82
C TYR A 355 -10.64 -4.90 17.20
N ALA A 356 -10.65 -6.23 17.23
CA ALA A 356 -9.46 -7.04 17.48
C ALA A 356 -9.52 -8.32 16.63
N GLN A 357 -8.61 -9.26 16.84
CA GLN A 357 -8.55 -10.53 16.13
C GLN A 357 -8.58 -11.70 17.10
N VAL A 358 -9.27 -12.77 16.73
CA VAL A 358 -9.18 -14.03 17.48
C VAL A 358 -8.34 -14.98 16.67
N TYR A 359 -7.19 -15.41 17.19
CA TYR A 359 -6.47 -16.51 16.57
C TYR A 359 -7.01 -17.83 17.11
N ILE A 360 -7.57 -18.63 16.20
CA ILE A 360 -8.19 -19.91 16.50
C ILE A 360 -7.30 -20.97 15.89
N GLN A 361 -6.76 -21.86 16.72
CA GLN A 361 -5.98 -23.01 16.28
C GLN A 361 -6.73 -24.29 16.65
N THR A 362 -6.96 -25.19 15.70
CA THR A 362 -7.74 -26.41 15.91
C THR A 362 -6.95 -27.66 15.54
N TRP A 363 -7.05 -28.68 16.38
CA TRP A 363 -6.40 -29.97 16.19
C TRP A 363 -7.40 -31.11 16.33
N ASN A 364 -7.19 -32.16 15.51
CA ASN A 364 -7.95 -33.40 15.53
C ASN A 364 -9.48 -33.15 15.45
N PRO A 365 -10.02 -32.84 14.26
CA PRO A 365 -9.35 -32.79 12.95
C PRO A 365 -8.70 -31.42 12.61
N SER A 366 -7.77 -31.41 11.64
CA SER A 366 -6.98 -30.24 11.23
C SER A 366 -7.31 -29.66 9.84
N ASN A 367 -8.51 -29.93 9.33
CA ASN A 367 -8.93 -29.56 7.97
C ASN A 367 -10.38 -29.02 7.91
N LEU A 368 -10.90 -28.53 9.03
CA LEU A 368 -12.27 -28.04 9.10
C LEU A 368 -12.45 -26.75 8.29
N THR A 369 -13.70 -26.53 7.91
CA THR A 369 -14.21 -25.20 7.57
C THR A 369 -15.05 -24.75 8.76
N VAL A 370 -14.85 -23.51 9.19
CA VAL A 370 -15.53 -22.95 10.37
C VAL A 370 -16.54 -21.89 9.95
N SER A 371 -17.72 -21.92 10.56
CA SER A 371 -18.73 -20.87 10.41
C SER A 371 -18.84 -20.11 11.72
N ILE A 372 -18.59 -18.81 11.67
CA ILE A 372 -18.62 -17.90 12.81
C ILE A 372 -19.80 -16.96 12.64
N ALA A 373 -20.72 -17.00 13.59
CA ALA A 373 -21.91 -16.19 13.61
C ALA A 373 -21.83 -15.24 14.81
N ARG A 374 -22.22 -13.99 14.59
CA ARG A 374 -22.39 -13.02 15.69
C ARG A 374 -23.83 -13.11 16.17
N ASP A 375 -24.03 -13.07 17.48
CA ASP A 375 -25.36 -13.23 18.10
C ASP A 375 -26.41 -12.23 17.57
N GLU A 376 -25.95 -11.07 17.08
CA GLU A 376 -26.79 -10.02 16.50
C GLU A 376 -27.17 -10.24 15.02
N TYR A 377 -26.42 -11.09 14.31
CA TYR A 377 -26.59 -11.36 12.88
C TYR A 377 -26.41 -12.85 12.55
N PRO A 378 -27.20 -13.74 13.17
CA PRO A 378 -27.01 -15.19 13.04
C PRO A 378 -27.20 -15.73 11.61
N SER A 379 -28.04 -15.07 10.81
CA SER A 379 -28.28 -15.43 9.40
C SER A 379 -27.16 -14.97 8.45
N ARG A 380 -26.21 -14.17 8.94
CA ARG A 380 -25.09 -13.61 8.16
C ARG A 380 -23.75 -14.04 8.76
N HIS A 381 -23.56 -15.35 8.88
CA HIS A 381 -22.31 -15.91 9.39
C HIS A 381 -21.18 -15.80 8.36
N MET A 382 -19.94 -15.70 8.85
CA MET A 382 -18.74 -15.77 8.03
C MET A 382 -18.21 -17.21 8.03
N THR A 383 -17.84 -17.71 6.86
CA THR A 383 -17.23 -19.04 6.71
C THR A 383 -15.75 -18.90 6.37
N LEU A 384 -14.87 -19.58 7.09
CA LEU A 384 -13.42 -19.56 6.92
C LEU A 384 -12.88 -20.96 6.63
N LYS A 385 -12.04 -21.08 5.61
CA LYS A 385 -11.46 -22.36 5.13
C LYS A 385 -10.16 -22.71 5.86
N GLY A 386 -9.55 -21.72 6.52
CA GLY A 386 -8.31 -21.84 7.26
C GLY A 386 -7.07 -21.80 6.37
N ILE A 387 -5.97 -21.33 6.96
CA ILE A 387 -4.75 -20.92 6.25
C ILE A 387 -3.83 -22.12 5.93
N THR A 388 -3.87 -23.19 6.73
CA THR A 388 -2.91 -24.31 6.68
C THR A 388 -3.59 -25.65 6.40
N GLN A 389 -4.13 -25.81 5.19
CA GLN A 389 -4.88 -27.03 4.79
C GLN A 389 -4.06 -28.33 4.74
N LYS A 390 -2.73 -28.28 4.84
CA LYS A 390 -1.82 -29.45 4.81
C LYS A 390 -0.99 -29.64 6.09
N ALA A 391 -1.33 -28.95 7.17
CA ALA A 391 -0.59 -29.03 8.43
C ALA A 391 -1.27 -29.95 9.45
N LEU A 392 -0.54 -30.27 10.53
CA LEU A 392 -1.06 -31.02 11.68
C LEU A 392 -2.19 -30.30 12.42
N TYR A 393 -2.38 -29.01 12.16
CA TYR A 393 -3.43 -28.18 12.71
C TYR A 393 -3.96 -27.19 11.68
N GLN A 394 -5.19 -26.74 11.88
CA GLN A 394 -5.77 -25.64 11.10
C GLN A 394 -5.75 -24.36 11.91
N GLN A 395 -5.71 -23.22 11.21
CA GLN A 395 -5.73 -21.91 11.84
C GLN A 395 -6.65 -20.92 11.13
N TYR A 396 -7.28 -20.04 11.92
CA TYR A 396 -8.18 -18.98 11.47
C TYR A 396 -7.92 -17.70 12.25
N GLN A 397 -8.13 -16.54 11.61
CA GLN A 397 -7.93 -15.23 12.24
C GLN A 397 -9.04 -14.22 11.86
N PRO A 398 -10.30 -14.47 12.25
CA PRO A 398 -11.36 -13.47 12.07
C PRO A 398 -11.04 -12.17 12.81
N VAL A 399 -11.35 -11.04 12.18
CA VAL A 399 -11.49 -9.75 12.85
C VAL A 399 -12.87 -9.69 13.47
N VAL A 400 -12.95 -9.27 14.72
CA VAL A 400 -14.18 -9.23 15.52
C VAL A 400 -14.39 -7.86 16.13
N MET A 401 -15.64 -7.47 16.30
CA MET A 401 -16.05 -6.35 17.14
C MET A 401 -16.01 -6.76 18.61
N LEU A 402 -15.37 -5.96 19.45
CA LEU A 402 -15.28 -6.23 20.89
C LEU A 402 -16.62 -6.00 21.60
N GLN A 403 -16.76 -6.58 22.79
CA GLN A 403 -17.97 -6.52 23.63
C GLN A 403 -19.21 -7.14 22.98
N LYS A 404 -18.99 -8.18 22.17
CA LYS A 404 -20.03 -8.94 21.45
C LYS A 404 -19.95 -10.43 21.76
N GLY A 405 -21.03 -11.13 21.48
CA GLY A 405 -21.12 -12.58 21.54
C GLY A 405 -21.04 -13.22 20.15
N TYR A 406 -20.29 -14.31 20.07
CA TYR A 406 -20.04 -15.05 18.83
C TYR A 406 -20.22 -16.54 19.09
N THR A 407 -20.79 -17.25 18.11
CA THR A 407 -20.81 -18.71 18.11
C THR A 407 -20.00 -19.27 16.93
N ILE A 408 -19.34 -20.39 17.16
CA ILE A 408 -18.42 -21.04 16.22
C ILE A 408 -18.91 -22.46 15.98
N HIS A 409 -19.08 -22.79 14.71
CA HIS A 409 -19.67 -24.03 14.23
C HIS A 409 -18.74 -24.71 13.22
N TRP A 410 -18.81 -26.03 13.16
CA TRP A 410 -17.90 -26.85 12.40
C TRP A 410 -18.65 -27.59 11.29
N ASN A 411 -18.05 -27.68 10.11
CA ASN A 411 -18.63 -28.45 8.99
C ASN A 411 -18.51 -29.99 9.17
N ALA A 412 -17.82 -30.44 10.22
CA ALA A 412 -17.70 -31.84 10.62
C ALA A 412 -17.67 -31.95 12.16
N GLN A 413 -17.15 -33.06 12.69
CA GLN A 413 -16.95 -33.22 14.14
C GLN A 413 -16.09 -32.07 14.71
N ALA A 414 -16.50 -31.54 15.87
CA ALA A 414 -15.75 -30.49 16.57
C ALA A 414 -14.30 -30.93 16.89
N PRO A 415 -13.33 -30.00 16.89
CA PRO A 415 -11.96 -30.31 17.27
C PRO A 415 -11.83 -30.79 18.72
N GLN A 416 -10.99 -31.81 18.93
CA GLN A 416 -10.63 -32.27 20.28
C GLN A 416 -9.78 -31.25 21.03
N ILE A 417 -8.96 -30.46 20.33
CA ILE A 417 -8.16 -29.39 20.95
C ILE A 417 -8.35 -28.08 20.19
N ILE A 418 -8.69 -27.03 20.94
CA ILE A 418 -8.76 -25.66 20.44
C ILE A 418 -7.87 -24.76 21.29
N TYR A 419 -7.10 -23.90 20.63
CA TYR A 419 -6.46 -22.75 21.26
C TYR A 419 -7.10 -21.47 20.76
N LEU A 420 -7.54 -20.62 21.68
CA LEU A 420 -8.08 -19.29 21.40
C LEU A 420 -7.11 -18.24 21.95
N TYR A 421 -6.60 -17.35 21.10
CA TYR A 421 -5.76 -16.24 21.52
C TYR A 421 -6.48 -14.91 21.28
N PRO A 422 -6.53 -14.01 22.29
CA PRO A 422 -7.02 -12.64 22.12
C PRO A 422 -5.92 -11.76 21.51
N ILE A 423 -5.84 -11.72 20.18
CA ILE A 423 -4.82 -10.96 19.45
C ILE A 423 -5.32 -9.54 19.18
N ASN A 424 -4.52 -8.52 19.47
CA ASN A 424 -4.97 -7.12 19.33
C ASN A 424 -6.06 -6.69 20.32
N PHE A 425 -6.24 -7.44 21.41
CA PHE A 425 -7.07 -7.06 22.55
C PHE A 425 -6.25 -6.22 23.54
N GLU A 426 -6.70 -5.02 23.87
CA GLU A 426 -6.12 -4.24 24.96
C GLU A 426 -6.60 -4.79 26.32
N LYS A 427 -5.91 -4.43 27.42
CA LYS A 427 -6.27 -4.92 28.76
C LYS A 427 -7.73 -4.62 29.07
N GLY A 428 -8.49 -5.65 29.41
CA GLY A 428 -9.91 -5.57 29.73
C GLY A 428 -10.84 -5.75 28.53
N ASP A 429 -10.34 -5.66 27.29
CA ASP A 429 -11.11 -6.00 26.10
C ASP A 429 -11.55 -7.46 26.14
N TRP A 430 -12.77 -7.72 25.67
CA TRP A 430 -13.37 -9.04 25.77
C TRP A 430 -14.36 -9.31 24.63
N ILE A 431 -14.58 -10.60 24.40
CA ILE A 431 -15.72 -11.15 23.65
C ILE A 431 -16.26 -12.38 24.38
N ARG A 432 -17.53 -12.71 24.16
CA ARG A 432 -18.10 -14.01 24.58
C ARG A 432 -18.06 -14.96 23.39
N VAL A 433 -17.51 -16.16 23.59
CA VAL A 433 -17.40 -17.18 22.54
C VAL A 433 -18.19 -18.41 22.95
N GLY A 434 -19.07 -18.88 22.06
CA GLY A 434 -19.78 -20.16 22.15
C GLY A 434 -19.23 -21.15 21.10
N LEU A 435 -18.67 -22.27 21.53
CA LEU A 435 -18.14 -23.30 20.64
C LEU A 435 -19.13 -24.46 20.55
N CYS A 436 -19.50 -24.87 19.34
CA CYS A 436 -20.43 -25.99 19.16
C CYS A 436 -19.75 -27.34 19.37
N TYR A 437 -20.34 -28.15 20.25
CA TYR A 437 -19.92 -29.50 20.61
C TYR A 437 -21.15 -30.42 20.79
N PRO A 438 -20.98 -31.76 20.63
CA PRO A 438 -22.01 -32.73 21.01
C PRO A 438 -22.39 -32.64 22.50
N GLU A 439 -23.63 -32.98 22.84
CA GLU A 439 -24.18 -32.90 24.21
C GLU A 439 -23.44 -33.81 25.22
N ASP A 440 -22.80 -34.89 24.76
CA ASP A 440 -22.04 -35.84 25.58
C ASP A 440 -20.57 -35.41 25.84
N THR A 441 -20.22 -34.17 25.51
CA THR A 441 -18.84 -33.69 25.59
C THR A 441 -18.44 -33.29 27.02
N SER A 442 -17.25 -33.70 27.44
CA SER A 442 -16.58 -33.22 28.65
C SER A 442 -15.37 -32.36 28.29
N PHE A 443 -15.06 -31.38 29.13
CA PHE A 443 -14.05 -30.36 28.85
C PHE A 443 -13.00 -30.24 29.95
N GLN A 444 -11.75 -30.08 29.54
CA GLN A 444 -10.67 -29.56 30.37
C GLN A 444 -10.18 -28.26 29.74
N ILE A 445 -10.32 -27.15 30.46
CA ILE A 445 -10.05 -25.81 29.93
C ILE A 445 -9.01 -25.13 30.81
N THR A 446 -7.96 -24.61 30.19
CA THR A 446 -6.86 -23.95 30.89
C THR A 446 -6.50 -22.64 30.21
N SER A 447 -6.28 -21.58 31.00
CA SER A 447 -5.68 -20.34 30.51
C SER A 447 -4.16 -20.39 30.65
N GLN A 448 -3.44 -19.89 29.65
CA GLN A 448 -1.99 -19.97 29.57
C GLN A 448 -1.41 -18.66 29.03
N ILE A 449 -0.18 -18.34 29.41
CA ILE A 449 0.61 -17.27 28.81
C ILE A 449 1.84 -17.91 28.17
N VAL A 450 1.94 -17.82 26.84
CA VAL A 450 3.02 -18.45 26.07
C VAL A 450 4.05 -17.41 25.66
N ARG A 451 5.32 -17.67 26.01
CA ARG A 451 6.46 -16.92 25.46
C ARG A 451 6.98 -17.68 24.24
N ARG A 452 6.66 -17.16 23.04
CA ARG A 452 6.96 -17.84 21.77
C ARG A 452 8.45 -17.94 21.47
N GLN A 453 9.25 -16.99 21.95
CA GLN A 453 10.70 -16.97 21.73
C GLN A 453 11.43 -18.11 22.45
N THR A 454 11.02 -18.44 23.67
CA THR A 454 11.64 -19.48 24.50
C THR A 454 10.93 -20.84 24.41
N ALA A 455 9.81 -20.92 23.68
CA ALA A 455 8.93 -22.09 23.61
C ALA A 455 8.52 -22.65 24.99
N THR A 456 8.52 -21.81 26.03
CA THR A 456 8.16 -22.21 27.39
C THR A 456 6.65 -22.15 27.56
N PHE A 457 6.05 -23.26 27.99
CA PHE A 457 4.62 -23.40 28.28
C PHE A 457 4.42 -23.55 29.79
N PRO A 458 4.15 -22.46 30.53
CA PRO A 458 3.89 -22.56 31.96
C PRO A 458 2.57 -23.30 32.25
N THR A 459 2.49 -23.89 33.45
CA THR A 459 1.27 -24.49 33.99
C THR A 459 0.17 -23.42 34.04
N GLY A 460 -0.97 -23.70 33.42
CA GLY A 460 -2.08 -22.76 33.29
C GLY A 460 -3.06 -22.79 34.45
N GLU A 461 -3.90 -21.76 34.58
CA GLU A 461 -5.04 -21.77 35.51
C GLU A 461 -6.21 -22.55 34.89
N GLU A 462 -6.75 -23.53 35.61
CA GLU A 462 -7.91 -24.32 35.18
C GLU A 462 -9.21 -23.51 35.33
N TYR A 463 -10.06 -23.58 34.31
CA TYR A 463 -11.37 -22.94 34.33
C TYR A 463 -12.38 -23.91 34.93
N LEU A 464 -13.20 -23.40 35.86
CA LEU A 464 -14.25 -24.19 36.50
C LEU A 464 -15.58 -24.02 35.75
N ALA A 465 -16.36 -25.10 35.74
CA ALA A 465 -17.71 -25.07 35.20
C ALA A 465 -18.63 -24.22 36.09
N VAL A 466 -19.52 -23.45 35.46
CA VAL A 466 -20.61 -22.73 36.12
C VAL A 466 -21.97 -23.26 35.66
N SER A 467 -23.02 -22.96 36.41
CA SER A 467 -24.33 -23.60 36.24
C SER A 467 -25.24 -22.92 35.20
N SER A 468 -25.01 -21.64 34.90
CA SER A 468 -25.86 -20.87 33.97
C SER A 468 -25.09 -19.79 33.21
N MET A 469 -25.74 -19.22 32.18
CA MET A 469 -25.21 -18.09 31.43
C MET A 469 -25.05 -16.84 32.31
N GLU A 470 -26.02 -16.59 33.17
CA GLU A 470 -26.04 -15.45 34.10
C GLU A 470 -24.88 -15.55 35.09
N GLU A 471 -24.58 -16.75 35.59
CA GLU A 471 -23.43 -16.98 36.46
C GLU A 471 -22.11 -16.71 35.71
N LEU A 472 -21.99 -17.17 34.46
CA LEU A 472 -20.81 -16.92 33.61
C LEU A 472 -20.61 -15.41 33.35
N GLU A 473 -21.68 -14.69 33.04
CA GLU A 473 -21.66 -13.24 32.81
C GLU A 473 -21.28 -12.47 34.09
N SER A 474 -21.77 -12.88 35.26
CA SER A 474 -21.39 -12.27 36.55
C SER A 474 -19.91 -12.47 36.92
N LYS A 475 -19.27 -13.52 36.38
CA LYS A 475 -17.88 -13.90 36.65
C LYS A 475 -16.93 -13.62 35.47
N GLN A 476 -17.31 -12.72 34.57
CA GLN A 476 -16.59 -12.43 33.32
C GLN A 476 -15.05 -12.34 33.48
N SER A 477 -14.54 -11.68 34.52
CA SER A 477 -13.10 -11.46 34.73
C SER A 477 -12.38 -12.57 35.53
N LYS A 478 -13.12 -13.48 36.16
CA LYS A 478 -12.56 -14.54 37.03
C LYS A 478 -12.26 -15.83 36.28
N GLY A 479 -12.64 -15.93 35.01
CA GLY A 479 -12.52 -17.14 34.22
C GLY A 479 -13.56 -18.20 34.63
N GLY A 480 -13.85 -19.11 33.71
CA GLY A 480 -14.89 -20.12 33.86
C GLY A 480 -15.54 -20.46 32.52
N PHE A 481 -16.36 -21.51 32.52
CA PHE A 481 -17.11 -21.91 31.33
C PHE A 481 -18.50 -22.43 31.68
N TYR A 482 -19.45 -22.26 30.76
CA TYR A 482 -20.79 -22.81 30.86
C TYR A 482 -21.07 -23.66 29.62
N PHE A 483 -21.46 -24.92 29.81
CA PHE A 483 -21.88 -25.78 28.71
C PHE A 483 -23.41 -25.89 28.71
N ASP A 484 -24.04 -25.29 27.70
CA ASP A 484 -25.48 -25.37 27.51
C ASP A 484 -25.84 -26.62 26.70
N SER A 485 -26.15 -27.71 27.41
CA SER A 485 -26.56 -28.97 26.79
C SER A 485 -27.80 -28.85 25.90
N SER A 486 -28.69 -27.88 26.14
CA SER A 486 -29.89 -27.69 25.30
C SER A 486 -29.56 -27.22 23.88
N THR A 487 -28.41 -26.56 23.69
CA THR A 487 -27.96 -26.06 22.38
C THR A 487 -26.68 -26.72 21.89
N GLY A 488 -25.89 -27.35 22.77
CA GLY A 488 -24.57 -27.90 22.48
C GLY A 488 -23.46 -26.86 22.46
N LEU A 489 -23.67 -25.68 23.05
CA LEU A 489 -22.69 -24.59 23.05
C LEU A 489 -21.89 -24.54 24.36
N LEU A 490 -20.56 -24.59 24.22
CA LEU A 490 -19.62 -24.26 25.29
C LEU A 490 -19.31 -22.76 25.26
N PHE A 491 -19.76 -22.04 26.28
CA PHE A 491 -19.54 -20.62 26.43
C PHE A 491 -18.40 -20.29 27.40
N LEU A 492 -17.60 -19.30 27.02
CA LEU A 492 -16.59 -18.67 27.86
C LEU A 492 -16.34 -17.23 27.42
N PHE A 493 -15.71 -16.44 28.29
CA PHE A 493 -15.20 -15.12 27.94
C PHE A 493 -13.73 -15.21 27.55
N LEU A 494 -13.41 -14.67 26.36
CA LEU A 494 -12.05 -14.42 25.95
C LEU A 494 -11.74 -12.96 26.26
N GLN A 495 -10.98 -12.72 27.32
CA GLN A 495 -10.62 -11.39 27.82
C GLN A 495 -9.11 -11.28 28.02
N ALA A 496 -8.52 -10.17 27.56
CA ALA A 496 -7.10 -9.88 27.81
C ALA A 496 -6.91 -9.36 29.24
N LYS A 497 -6.07 -10.04 30.02
CA LYS A 497 -5.78 -9.71 31.43
C LYS A 497 -4.62 -8.72 31.55
N HIS A 498 -3.73 -8.67 30.56
CA HIS A 498 -2.49 -7.91 30.63
C HIS A 498 -2.41 -6.82 29.53
N THR A 499 -1.59 -5.80 29.78
CA THR A 499 -1.38 -4.71 28.82
C THR A 499 -0.47 -5.15 27.68
N ARG A 500 -0.77 -4.69 26.47
CA ARG A 500 0.14 -4.72 25.32
C ARG A 500 1.04 -3.49 25.31
N ASP A 501 2.09 -3.58 24.51
CA ASP A 501 2.92 -2.44 24.15
C ASP A 501 2.89 -2.20 22.64
N GLY A 502 2.65 -0.95 22.25
CA GLY A 502 2.58 -0.48 20.87
C GLY A 502 1.77 -1.40 19.94
N GLN A 503 2.46 -1.95 18.94
CA GLN A 503 1.88 -2.79 17.88
C GLN A 503 1.96 -4.30 18.18
N SER A 504 2.45 -4.68 19.36
CA SER A 504 2.69 -6.09 19.74
C SER A 504 1.39 -6.86 19.81
N TYR A 505 1.26 -7.95 19.06
CA TYR A 505 0.04 -8.76 18.97
C TYR A 505 -0.41 -9.31 20.34
N CYS A 506 0.55 -9.66 21.19
CA CYS A 506 0.35 -10.19 22.53
C CYS A 506 0.74 -9.21 23.65
N SER A 507 0.36 -9.56 24.88
CA SER A 507 0.68 -8.79 26.08
C SER A 507 2.18 -8.79 26.41
N LEU A 508 2.59 -7.85 27.26
CA LEU A 508 3.96 -7.78 27.82
C LEU A 508 4.38 -9.04 28.59
N GLN A 509 3.43 -9.84 29.09
CA GLN A 509 3.73 -11.09 29.81
C GLN A 509 3.95 -12.28 28.86
N GLY A 510 3.55 -12.13 27.60
CA GLY A 510 3.50 -13.16 26.57
C GLY A 510 2.11 -13.26 25.92
N CYS A 511 1.96 -14.23 25.02
CA CYS A 511 0.70 -14.49 24.33
C CYS A 511 -0.28 -15.23 25.25
N GLU A 512 -1.25 -14.49 25.76
CA GLU A 512 -2.41 -15.03 26.45
C GLU A 512 -3.18 -15.97 25.51
N ARG A 513 -3.61 -17.13 26.03
CA ARG A 513 -4.45 -18.08 25.29
C ARG A 513 -5.30 -18.92 26.21
N ILE A 514 -6.39 -19.45 25.68
CA ILE A 514 -7.21 -20.48 26.32
C ILE A 514 -7.05 -21.77 25.53
N LYS A 515 -6.63 -22.84 26.20
CA LYS A 515 -6.59 -24.21 25.67
C LYS A 515 -7.84 -24.96 26.13
N ILE A 516 -8.56 -25.53 25.18
CA ILE A 516 -9.77 -26.32 25.40
C ILE A 516 -9.46 -27.73 24.91
N GLN A 517 -9.58 -28.71 25.78
CA GLN A 517 -9.49 -30.12 25.46
C GLN A 517 -10.87 -30.75 25.67
N ALA A 518 -11.41 -31.34 24.61
CA ALA A 518 -12.75 -31.90 24.59
C ALA A 518 -12.69 -33.42 24.38
N THR A 519 -13.39 -34.16 25.22
CA THR A 519 -13.59 -35.61 25.08
C THR A 519 -15.06 -35.86 24.75
N MET A 520 -15.31 -36.43 23.57
CA MET A 520 -16.65 -36.68 23.03
C MET A 520 -16.70 -38.02 22.31
N LYS A 521 -17.86 -38.70 22.28
CA LYS A 521 -18.02 -39.96 21.53
C LYS A 521 -18.63 -39.74 20.15
N SER A 522 -19.53 -38.78 20.03
CA SER A 522 -20.21 -38.47 18.77
C SER A 522 -19.24 -37.95 17.71
N LYS A 523 -19.35 -38.49 16.49
CA LYS A 523 -18.65 -38.03 15.28
C LYS A 523 -19.54 -37.20 14.35
N ALA A 524 -20.72 -36.81 14.82
CA ALA A 524 -21.68 -36.03 14.03
C ALA A 524 -21.15 -34.62 13.71
N ILE A 525 -21.71 -34.01 12.67
CA ILE A 525 -21.42 -32.62 12.32
C ILE A 525 -21.80 -31.73 13.51
N SER A 526 -20.84 -30.92 13.97
CA SER A 526 -21.01 -30.04 15.11
C SER A 526 -21.46 -28.66 14.65
N ASN A 527 -22.74 -28.56 14.26
CA ASN A 527 -23.41 -27.32 13.89
C ASN A 527 -24.66 -27.07 14.76
N CYS A 528 -24.50 -26.16 15.73
CA CYS A 528 -25.53 -25.82 16.71
C CYS A 528 -26.45 -24.66 16.31
N MET A 529 -26.30 -24.06 15.10
CA MET A 529 -26.97 -22.79 14.76
C MET A 529 -28.50 -22.84 14.92
N ALA A 530 -29.13 -23.93 14.46
CA ALA A 530 -30.58 -24.10 14.51
C ALA A 530 -31.13 -24.15 15.95
N LYS A 531 -30.38 -24.75 16.88
CA LYS A 531 -30.73 -24.77 18.32
C LYS A 531 -30.35 -23.48 19.03
N ALA A 532 -29.25 -22.84 18.62
CA ALA A 532 -28.67 -21.67 19.28
C ALA A 532 -29.54 -20.42 19.12
N TYR A 533 -29.99 -20.10 17.90
CA TYR A 533 -30.54 -18.78 17.60
C TYR A 533 -32.02 -18.53 17.90
N PRO A 534 -32.84 -19.54 18.26
CA PRO A 534 -34.05 -19.30 19.02
C PRO A 534 -33.79 -18.78 20.45
N LYS A 535 -32.59 -19.04 21.02
CA LYS A 535 -32.25 -18.74 22.43
C LYS A 535 -31.27 -17.58 22.60
N TYR A 536 -30.26 -17.48 21.74
CA TYR A 536 -29.12 -16.57 21.92
C TYR A 536 -29.07 -15.41 20.93
N ALA A 537 -30.04 -15.29 20.02
CA ALA A 537 -30.12 -14.14 19.13
C ALA A 537 -30.29 -12.85 19.94
N LYS A 538 -29.54 -11.81 19.59
CA LYS A 538 -29.61 -10.49 20.21
C LYS A 538 -30.04 -9.44 19.17
N PRO A 539 -30.70 -8.36 19.56
CA PRO A 539 -30.91 -7.23 18.65
C PRO A 539 -29.57 -6.58 18.29
N PRO A 540 -29.37 -6.16 17.03
CA PRO A 540 -28.21 -5.37 16.66
C PRO A 540 -28.02 -4.12 17.52
N SER A 541 -26.79 -3.88 17.97
CA SER A 541 -26.44 -2.69 18.73
C SER A 541 -25.13 -2.06 18.25
N ALA A 542 -25.01 -0.75 18.37
CA ALA A 542 -23.82 0.04 18.07
C ALA A 542 -23.13 0.47 19.38
N PRO A 543 -22.07 -0.22 19.85
CA PRO A 543 -21.41 0.12 21.12
C PRO A 543 -20.80 1.51 21.12
N LYS A 544 -20.43 2.01 19.92
CA LYS A 544 -19.94 3.36 19.70
C LYS A 544 -20.81 4.00 18.61
N PRO A 545 -21.37 5.19 18.83
CA PRO A 545 -22.15 5.89 17.80
C PRO A 545 -21.26 6.29 16.63
N MET A 546 -21.85 6.38 15.44
CA MET A 546 -21.15 6.91 14.28
C MET A 546 -20.80 8.39 14.52
N PRO A 547 -19.56 8.81 14.22
CA PRO A 547 -19.17 10.21 14.32
C PRO A 547 -19.88 11.05 13.24
N THR A 548 -19.93 12.36 13.45
CA THR A 548 -20.45 13.30 12.44
C THR A 548 -19.49 13.38 11.25
N LYS A 549 -20.06 13.43 10.04
CA LYS A 549 -19.29 13.65 8.82
C LYS A 549 -18.62 15.02 8.87
N THR A 550 -17.32 15.07 8.63
CA THR A 550 -16.56 16.31 8.51
C THR A 550 -16.69 16.88 7.10
N SER A 551 -16.97 18.19 7.01
CA SER A 551 -16.98 18.95 5.75
C SER A 551 -15.66 19.69 5.51
N ASP A 552 -14.84 19.84 6.54
CA ASP A 552 -13.62 20.65 6.48
C ASP A 552 -12.57 19.99 5.60
N SER A 553 -12.01 20.76 4.67
CA SER A 553 -10.87 20.33 3.89
C SER A 553 -9.65 20.18 4.80
N CYS A 554 -9.03 19.00 4.83
CA CYS A 554 -7.83 18.76 5.61
C CYS A 554 -6.62 19.52 5.03
N THR A 555 -6.24 20.62 5.67
CA THR A 555 -5.13 21.50 5.23
C THR A 555 -3.75 20.88 5.42
N ARG A 556 -3.60 19.97 6.39
CA ARG A 556 -2.35 19.25 6.69
C ARG A 556 -2.24 17.89 6.02
N CYS A 557 -3.20 17.55 5.15
CA CYS A 557 -3.19 16.28 4.43
C CYS A 557 -2.32 16.32 3.17
N GLY A 558 -1.77 15.17 2.84
CA GLY A 558 -0.90 14.96 1.68
C GLY A 558 0.57 15.04 2.03
N ALA A 559 1.39 14.60 1.07
CA ALA A 559 2.83 14.78 1.15
C ALA A 559 3.18 16.27 1.08
N SER A 560 4.19 16.68 1.84
CA SER A 560 4.75 18.04 1.79
C SER A 560 5.44 18.34 0.45
N GLN A 561 5.94 17.30 -0.23
CA GLN A 561 6.59 17.39 -1.54
C GLN A 561 5.74 16.70 -2.61
N MET A 562 5.68 17.33 -3.79
CA MET A 562 5.00 16.79 -4.98
C MET A 562 5.98 16.44 -6.11
N VAL A 563 7.28 16.62 -5.87
CA VAL A 563 8.35 16.43 -6.86
C VAL A 563 9.38 15.45 -6.32
N PHE A 564 9.48 14.30 -6.98
CA PHE A 564 10.45 13.25 -6.68
C PHE A 564 11.24 12.98 -7.95
N THR A 565 12.52 13.36 -7.95
CA THR A 565 13.39 13.35 -9.14
C THR A 565 14.74 12.73 -8.82
N SER A 566 15.52 12.49 -9.88
CA SER A 566 16.91 12.08 -9.78
C SER A 566 17.79 13.06 -9.02
N ASP A 567 17.40 14.34 -9.02
CA ASP A 567 18.17 15.46 -8.52
C ASP A 567 17.40 16.16 -7.38
N PRO A 568 17.22 15.49 -6.22
CA PRO A 568 16.37 15.99 -5.14
C PRO A 568 16.91 17.26 -4.47
N HIS A 569 18.15 17.65 -4.79
CA HIS A 569 18.79 18.88 -4.33
C HIS A 569 18.39 20.11 -5.16
N ASN A 570 17.72 19.90 -6.31
CA ASN A 570 17.21 21.00 -7.11
C ASN A 570 15.86 21.49 -6.57
N ILE A 571 15.65 22.81 -6.64
CA ILE A 571 14.38 23.44 -6.31
C ILE A 571 13.55 23.47 -7.60
N TYR A 572 12.29 23.06 -7.50
CA TYR A 572 11.38 23.05 -8.65
C TYR A 572 10.22 24.00 -8.41
N LEU A 573 9.96 24.87 -9.38
CA LEU A 573 8.84 25.79 -9.43
C LEU A 573 7.62 25.08 -10.04
N PRO A 574 6.55 24.82 -9.25
CA PRO A 574 5.32 24.30 -9.82
C PRO A 574 4.62 25.40 -10.61
N VAL A 575 4.28 25.09 -11.86
CA VAL A 575 3.52 25.96 -12.75
C VAL A 575 2.35 25.21 -13.38
N GLN A 576 1.24 25.91 -13.52
CA GLN A 576 0.07 25.38 -14.22
C GLN A 576 -0.35 26.34 -15.34
N LEU A 577 -0.73 25.81 -16.49
CA LEU A 577 -1.21 26.59 -17.63
C LEU A 577 -2.54 26.00 -18.10
N GLN A 578 -3.57 26.84 -18.15
CA GLN A 578 -4.88 26.51 -18.71
C GLN A 578 -5.16 27.46 -19.87
N SER A 579 -5.06 26.94 -21.09
CA SER A 579 -5.41 27.67 -22.32
C SER A 579 -6.75 27.15 -22.83
N LEU A 580 -7.78 28.00 -22.83
CA LEU A 580 -9.12 27.61 -23.27
C LEU A 580 -9.39 28.08 -24.70
N THR A 581 -9.92 27.18 -25.51
CA THR A 581 -10.46 27.48 -26.85
C THR A 581 -11.83 28.16 -26.76
N GLU A 582 -12.27 28.79 -27.85
CA GLU A 582 -13.64 29.31 -27.97
C GLU A 582 -14.71 28.23 -27.72
N GLY A 583 -14.47 27.01 -28.21
CA GLY A 583 -15.35 25.88 -27.99
C GLY A 583 -15.48 25.51 -26.51
N GLU A 584 -14.38 25.40 -25.77
CA GLU A 584 -14.43 25.10 -24.32
C GLU A 584 -15.15 26.21 -23.54
N ILE A 585 -14.99 27.47 -23.93
CA ILE A 585 -15.67 28.61 -23.33
C ILE A 585 -17.19 28.54 -23.55
N GLN A 586 -17.62 28.22 -24.77
CA GLN A 586 -19.05 28.02 -25.10
C GLN A 586 -19.67 26.84 -24.32
N HIS A 587 -18.88 25.83 -23.96
CA HIS A 587 -19.30 24.70 -23.14
C HIS A 587 -19.17 24.94 -21.62
N GLY A 588 -18.97 26.19 -21.20
CA GLY A 588 -19.03 26.59 -19.79
C GLY A 588 -17.68 26.68 -19.07
N ALA A 589 -16.55 26.48 -19.75
CA ALA A 589 -15.23 26.72 -19.15
C ALA A 589 -14.97 28.23 -19.04
N THR A 590 -14.85 28.75 -17.81
CA THR A 590 -14.90 30.19 -17.59
C THR A 590 -13.53 30.88 -17.57
N GLU A 591 -12.44 30.17 -17.34
CA GLU A 591 -11.18 30.81 -16.94
C GLU A 591 -9.93 30.18 -17.57
N SER A 592 -9.14 31.01 -18.26
CA SER A 592 -7.77 30.69 -18.67
C SER A 592 -6.81 31.35 -17.68
N PHE A 593 -5.73 30.67 -17.34
CA PHE A 593 -4.80 31.18 -16.34
C PHE A 593 -3.40 30.59 -16.49
N ILE A 594 -2.43 31.31 -15.94
CA ILE A 594 -1.11 30.78 -15.59
C ILE A 594 -1.00 30.83 -14.07
N SER A 595 -0.61 29.75 -13.43
CA SER A 595 -0.32 29.69 -12.00
C SER A 595 1.17 29.47 -11.78
N VAL A 596 1.76 30.25 -10.87
CA VAL A 596 3.18 30.17 -10.50
C VAL A 596 3.26 30.02 -8.98
N ASN A 597 3.79 28.89 -8.52
CA ASN A 597 3.89 28.58 -7.09
C ASN A 597 2.56 28.74 -6.31
N GLY A 598 1.45 28.33 -6.93
CA GLY A 598 0.11 28.47 -6.37
C GLY A 598 -0.54 29.84 -6.56
N THR A 599 0.21 30.87 -6.97
CA THR A 599 -0.35 32.19 -7.29
C THR A 599 -0.92 32.19 -8.70
N LYS A 600 -2.24 32.41 -8.82
CA LYS A 600 -2.97 32.31 -10.08
C LYS A 600 -3.11 33.68 -10.75
N PHE A 601 -2.79 33.74 -12.04
CA PHE A 601 -2.93 34.89 -12.91
C PHE A 601 -3.97 34.59 -14.00
N PRO A 602 -5.26 34.88 -13.74
CA PRO A 602 -6.32 34.63 -14.71
C PRO A 602 -6.41 35.73 -15.77
N PHE A 603 -6.87 35.37 -16.96
CA PHE A 603 -7.10 36.32 -18.04
C PHE A 603 -8.34 35.92 -18.85
N GLN A 604 -9.10 36.94 -19.27
CA GLN A 604 -10.45 36.77 -19.83
C GLN A 604 -10.55 37.17 -21.31
N GLY A 605 -9.69 38.06 -21.79
CA GLY A 605 -9.70 38.52 -23.18
C GLY A 605 -9.19 37.46 -24.16
N THR A 606 -9.66 37.55 -25.41
CA THR A 606 -9.16 36.74 -26.52
C THR A 606 -7.77 37.20 -26.95
N GLY A 607 -6.79 36.29 -26.89
CA GLY A 607 -5.39 36.61 -27.16
C GLY A 607 -4.42 35.75 -26.37
N PHE A 608 -3.28 36.34 -26.00
CA PHE A 608 -2.18 35.67 -25.33
C PHE A 608 -1.84 36.33 -23.99
N PHE A 609 -1.51 35.52 -23.00
CA PHE A 609 -1.09 35.97 -21.68
C PHE A 609 0.31 35.45 -21.37
N LEU A 610 1.21 36.38 -21.09
CA LEU A 610 2.64 36.15 -20.87
C LEU A 610 2.96 36.37 -19.39
N VAL A 611 3.76 35.49 -18.80
CA VAL A 611 4.34 35.66 -17.46
C VAL A 611 5.84 35.42 -17.54
N ILE A 612 6.61 36.39 -17.05
CA ILE A 612 8.08 36.36 -16.98
C ILE A 612 8.51 36.13 -15.54
N ILE A 613 9.35 35.13 -15.34
CA ILE A 613 9.76 34.69 -14.01
C ILE A 613 11.28 34.68 -13.94
N ASP A 614 11.83 35.21 -12.85
CA ASP A 614 13.25 35.10 -12.56
C ASP A 614 13.66 33.64 -12.33
N ALA A 615 14.58 33.09 -13.11
CA ALA A 615 14.97 31.69 -12.97
C ALA A 615 15.81 31.40 -11.70
N CYS A 616 16.33 32.45 -11.06
CA CYS A 616 17.17 32.35 -9.86
C CYS A 616 16.36 32.42 -8.56
N SER A 617 15.29 33.21 -8.51
CA SER A 617 14.46 33.36 -7.31
C SER A 617 13.07 32.72 -7.44
N GLY A 618 12.63 32.43 -8.66
CA GLY A 618 11.25 31.98 -8.93
C GLY A 618 10.21 33.10 -8.82
N THR A 619 10.63 34.36 -8.63
CA THR A 619 9.70 35.49 -8.51
C THR A 619 9.18 35.91 -9.88
N VAL A 620 7.88 36.14 -9.97
CA VAL A 620 7.27 36.75 -11.16
C VAL A 620 7.75 38.20 -11.27
N LYS A 621 8.41 38.55 -12.39
CA LYS A 621 8.87 39.91 -12.67
C LYS A 621 7.79 40.75 -13.36
N GLU A 622 7.09 40.13 -14.31
CA GLU A 622 6.09 40.80 -15.13
C GLU A 622 5.04 39.81 -15.60
N SER A 623 3.81 40.29 -15.77
CA SER A 623 2.77 39.59 -16.52
C SER A 623 2.09 40.57 -17.46
N LYS A 624 1.74 40.12 -18.67
CA LYS A 624 1.22 40.98 -19.73
C LYS A 624 0.23 40.24 -20.62
N PHE A 625 -0.91 40.89 -20.89
CA PHE A 625 -1.89 40.42 -21.84
C PHE A 625 -1.71 41.11 -23.20
N PHE A 626 -1.78 40.32 -24.26
CA PHE A 626 -1.75 40.77 -25.65
C PHE A 626 -3.04 40.30 -26.32
N ALA A 627 -3.92 41.24 -26.67
CA ALA A 627 -5.13 40.93 -27.43
C ALA A 627 -4.75 40.34 -28.79
N GLN A 628 -5.68 39.62 -29.43
CA GLN A 628 -5.46 38.97 -30.73
C GLN A 628 -4.88 39.90 -31.81
N GLY A 629 -5.32 41.16 -31.90
CA GLY A 629 -4.76 42.14 -32.84
C GLY A 629 -3.37 42.67 -32.49
N GLY A 630 -2.80 42.26 -31.34
CA GLY A 630 -1.49 42.68 -30.82
C GLY A 630 -0.39 41.65 -31.00
N ILE A 631 -0.51 40.71 -31.95
CA ILE A 631 0.47 39.65 -32.18
C ILE A 631 1.86 40.20 -32.50
N GLU A 632 1.97 41.24 -33.32
CA GLU A 632 3.24 41.91 -33.64
C GLU A 632 3.93 42.51 -32.40
N MET A 633 3.14 43.01 -31.44
CA MET A 633 3.66 43.52 -30.17
C MET A 633 4.19 42.39 -29.29
N LEU A 634 3.52 41.22 -29.28
CA LEU A 634 4.01 40.03 -28.60
C LEU A 634 5.33 39.55 -29.22
N GLU A 635 5.40 39.47 -30.55
CA GLU A 635 6.62 39.09 -31.27
C GLU A 635 7.79 40.03 -30.95
N THR A 636 7.55 41.34 -31.04
CA THR A 636 8.56 42.36 -30.70
C THR A 636 9.02 42.24 -29.26
N TYR A 637 8.09 41.96 -28.35
CA TYR A 637 8.39 41.75 -26.94
C TYR A 637 9.26 40.52 -26.72
N LEU A 638 8.88 39.36 -27.27
CA LEU A 638 9.65 38.12 -27.15
C LEU A 638 11.07 38.26 -27.73
N ARG A 639 11.21 39.00 -28.83
CA ARG A 639 12.51 39.22 -29.49
C ARG A 639 13.48 40.09 -28.70
N SER A 640 12.97 41.13 -28.03
CA SER A 640 13.84 42.24 -27.56
C SER A 640 13.64 42.68 -26.12
N LYS A 641 12.54 42.28 -25.45
CA LYS A 641 12.17 42.78 -24.11
C LYS A 641 12.24 41.72 -23.02
N VAL A 642 12.33 40.44 -23.36
CA VAL A 642 12.50 39.38 -22.35
C VAL A 642 13.88 39.48 -21.72
N PRO A 643 13.99 39.70 -20.40
CA PRO A 643 15.29 39.78 -19.74
C PRO A 643 16.02 38.43 -19.78
N GLN A 644 17.35 38.48 -19.78
CA GLN A 644 18.20 37.30 -19.64
C GLN A 644 17.92 36.59 -18.30
N ARG A 645 18.15 35.27 -18.27
CA ARG A 645 17.95 34.38 -17.10
C ARG A 645 16.51 34.34 -16.59
N CYS A 646 15.54 34.37 -17.51
CA CYS A 646 14.13 34.34 -17.18
C CYS A 646 13.41 33.15 -17.82
N ILE A 647 12.49 32.55 -17.04
CA ILE A 647 11.51 31.59 -17.54
C ILE A 647 10.36 32.39 -18.17
N VAL A 648 9.92 31.92 -19.33
CA VAL A 648 8.85 32.52 -20.13
C VAL A 648 7.68 31.55 -20.15
N LEU A 649 6.54 31.95 -19.56
CA LEU A 649 5.29 31.20 -19.66
C LEU A 649 4.32 31.96 -20.56
N LEU A 650 3.69 31.26 -21.51
CA LEU A 650 2.68 31.83 -22.40
C LEU A 650 1.46 30.91 -22.40
N ALA A 651 0.26 31.48 -22.35
CA ALA A 651 -1.00 30.78 -22.54
C ALA A 651 -1.89 31.58 -23.49
N SER A 652 -2.81 30.91 -24.17
CA SER A 652 -3.76 31.54 -25.10
C SER A 652 -5.19 31.36 -24.61
N ARG A 653 -6.09 32.22 -25.09
CA ARG A 653 -7.52 32.13 -24.83
C ARG A 653 -8.34 32.56 -26.03
N GLY A 654 -9.42 31.82 -26.29
CA GLY A 654 -10.46 32.19 -27.25
C GLY A 654 -10.14 31.79 -28.70
N ASN A 655 -10.68 32.55 -29.65
CA ASN A 655 -10.64 32.26 -31.08
C ASN A 655 -9.42 32.88 -31.78
N ILE A 656 -8.24 32.28 -31.61
CA ILE A 656 -7.01 32.80 -32.21
C ILE A 656 -7.00 32.49 -33.72
N THR A 657 -7.24 33.51 -34.56
CA THR A 657 -7.26 33.36 -36.02
C THR A 657 -5.90 33.58 -36.68
N ASP A 658 -4.96 34.18 -35.97
CA ASP A 658 -3.63 34.50 -36.47
C ASP A 658 -2.58 34.29 -35.37
N PHE A 659 -1.48 33.61 -35.73
CA PHE A 659 -0.33 33.36 -34.88
C PHE A 659 0.94 34.06 -35.39
N GLY A 660 0.86 34.81 -36.50
CA GLY A 660 1.99 35.52 -37.09
C GLY A 660 3.22 34.63 -37.28
N ASN A 661 4.39 35.16 -36.90
CA ASN A 661 5.67 34.46 -36.82
C ASN A 661 5.99 33.96 -35.41
N LEU A 662 5.01 33.86 -34.50
CA LEU A 662 5.22 33.49 -33.10
C LEU A 662 6.07 32.22 -32.93
N SER A 663 5.86 31.20 -33.77
CA SER A 663 6.63 29.94 -33.68
C SER A 663 8.13 30.13 -33.93
N LYS A 664 8.54 31.12 -34.73
CA LYS A 664 9.94 31.51 -34.92
C LYS A 664 10.48 32.26 -33.70
N GLU A 665 9.70 33.17 -33.11
CA GLU A 665 10.10 33.92 -31.92
C GLU A 665 10.23 33.04 -30.66
N LEU A 666 9.53 31.91 -30.60
CA LEU A 666 9.68 30.91 -29.54
C LEU A 666 10.91 30.00 -29.71
N GLN A 667 11.55 29.98 -30.87
CA GLN A 667 12.71 29.11 -31.15
C GLN A 667 13.98 29.49 -30.37
N PRO A 668 14.35 30.77 -30.24
CA PRO A 668 15.42 31.19 -29.31
C PRO A 668 15.13 30.78 -27.86
N LEU A 669 13.85 30.75 -27.46
CA LEU A 669 13.39 30.47 -26.10
C LEU A 669 13.32 28.97 -25.74
N GLY A 670 13.72 28.09 -26.65
CA GLY A 670 13.94 26.67 -26.37
C GLY A 670 13.18 25.67 -27.24
N THR A 671 12.34 26.10 -28.19
CA THR A 671 11.80 25.13 -29.18
C THR A 671 12.89 24.70 -30.16
N ALA A 672 12.88 23.41 -30.55
CA ALA A 672 13.89 22.87 -31.46
C ALA A 672 13.75 23.43 -32.88
N LYS A 673 12.51 23.54 -33.37
CA LYS A 673 12.15 24.10 -34.68
C LYS A 673 10.81 24.83 -34.59
N PRO A 674 10.55 25.79 -35.50
CA PRO A 674 9.24 26.43 -35.58
C PRO A 674 8.13 25.39 -35.79
N ALA A 675 7.12 25.41 -34.93
CA ALA A 675 5.94 24.57 -35.08
C ALA A 675 4.93 25.22 -36.05
N TYR A 676 4.18 24.37 -36.76
CA TYR A 676 3.01 24.81 -37.50
C TYR A 676 1.84 24.98 -36.53
N LEU A 677 1.39 26.23 -36.35
CA LEU A 677 0.28 26.56 -35.47
C LEU A 677 -0.99 26.69 -36.30
N GLN A 678 -1.99 25.87 -36.01
CA GLN A 678 -3.26 25.86 -36.73
C GLN A 678 -4.17 26.97 -36.25
N ASN A 679 -4.84 27.66 -37.18
CA ASN A 679 -5.87 28.65 -36.86
C ASN A 679 -6.95 28.03 -35.96
N LYS A 680 -7.46 28.82 -35.02
CA LYS A 680 -8.43 28.44 -33.99
C LYS A 680 -7.94 27.36 -33.02
N GLY A 681 -6.65 27.02 -33.06
CA GLY A 681 -6.00 26.16 -32.07
C GLY A 681 -5.72 26.90 -30.77
N SER A 682 -5.32 26.15 -29.74
CA SER A 682 -4.82 26.72 -28.49
C SER A 682 -3.35 26.37 -28.32
N ILE A 683 -2.59 27.28 -27.71
CA ILE A 683 -1.19 27.10 -27.35
C ILE A 683 -0.92 27.37 -25.88
N ALA A 684 0.11 26.72 -25.36
CA ALA A 684 0.76 27.05 -24.11
C ALA A 684 2.26 26.80 -24.26
N PHE A 685 3.10 27.64 -23.66
CA PHE A 685 4.55 27.54 -23.80
C PHE A 685 5.23 27.70 -22.45
N CYS A 686 6.26 26.88 -22.24
CA CYS A 686 7.24 27.08 -21.19
C CYS A 686 8.62 27.17 -21.87
N GLY A 687 9.28 28.31 -21.76
CA GLY A 687 10.60 28.53 -22.34
C GLY A 687 11.54 29.25 -21.40
N TYR A 688 12.75 29.50 -21.88
CA TYR A 688 13.81 30.15 -21.13
C TYR A 688 14.59 31.10 -22.04
N GLN A 689 14.78 32.33 -21.57
CA GLN A 689 15.67 33.30 -22.18
C GLN A 689 17.03 33.24 -21.49
N GLY A 690 18.04 32.75 -22.19
CA GLY A 690 19.41 32.64 -21.69
C GLY A 690 20.34 31.98 -22.72
N ASN A 691 21.56 31.67 -22.29
CA ASN A 691 22.60 31.08 -23.15
C ASN A 691 22.40 29.57 -23.42
N ILE A 692 21.39 28.95 -22.81
CA ILE A 692 21.12 27.52 -22.92
C ILE A 692 19.68 27.26 -23.36
N LYS A 693 19.45 26.10 -23.97
CA LYS A 693 18.10 25.59 -24.28
C LYS A 693 17.77 24.44 -23.33
N PRO A 694 17.02 24.69 -22.23
CA PRO A 694 16.78 23.66 -21.25
C PRO A 694 15.85 22.56 -21.80
N PRO A 695 16.06 21.29 -21.43
CA PRO A 695 15.28 20.16 -21.97
C PRO A 695 13.80 20.18 -21.57
N TRP A 696 13.44 20.96 -20.53
CA TRP A 696 12.05 21.14 -20.12
C TRP A 696 11.31 22.19 -20.96
N ALA A 697 12.01 23.02 -21.75
CA ALA A 697 11.38 24.02 -22.60
C ALA A 697 10.53 23.33 -23.67
N LYS A 698 9.26 23.73 -23.78
CA LYS A 698 8.31 23.05 -24.65
C LYS A 698 7.14 23.94 -25.02
N LEU A 699 6.77 23.87 -26.29
CA LEU A 699 5.51 24.37 -26.84
C LEU A 699 4.47 23.26 -26.87
N PHE A 700 3.32 23.54 -26.30
CA PHE A 700 2.12 22.73 -26.35
C PHE A 700 1.13 23.42 -27.27
N PHE A 701 0.53 22.67 -28.18
CA PHE A 701 -0.51 23.17 -29.07
C PHE A 701 -1.55 22.10 -29.33
N SER A 702 -2.80 22.53 -29.51
CA SER A 702 -3.92 21.68 -29.92
C SER A 702 -4.54 22.21 -31.21
N PRO A 703 -5.01 21.34 -32.10
CA PRO A 703 -5.91 21.72 -33.19
C PRO A 703 -7.18 22.42 -32.68
N ALA A 704 -7.90 23.04 -33.61
CA ALA A 704 -9.20 23.64 -33.34
C ALA A 704 -10.17 22.62 -32.73
N GLY A 705 -10.86 23.01 -31.65
CA GLY A 705 -11.90 22.20 -30.99
C GLY A 705 -11.42 21.09 -30.06
N GLN A 706 -10.12 20.85 -29.90
CA GLN A 706 -9.62 19.78 -29.01
C GLN A 706 -9.19 20.27 -27.60
N GLY A 707 -8.80 21.54 -27.47
CA GLY A 707 -8.28 22.09 -26.21
C GLY A 707 -6.93 21.48 -25.78
N LEU A 708 -6.22 22.16 -24.88
CA LEU A 708 -4.97 21.64 -24.30
C LEU A 708 -5.15 20.93 -22.94
N GLY A 709 -6.29 21.15 -22.30
CA GLY A 709 -6.51 20.77 -20.90
C GLY A 709 -5.54 21.49 -19.95
N LEU A 710 -5.58 21.10 -18.67
CA LEU A 710 -4.67 21.66 -17.66
C LEU A 710 -3.26 21.09 -17.84
N LEU A 711 -2.30 21.96 -18.10
CA LEU A 711 -0.88 21.61 -18.14
C LEU A 711 -0.25 21.89 -16.78
N GLU A 712 0.47 20.92 -16.24
CA GLU A 712 1.20 21.05 -14.99
C GLU A 712 2.67 20.73 -15.27
N ARG A 713 3.57 21.59 -14.80
CA ARG A 713 5.02 21.46 -14.97
C ARG A 713 5.73 21.85 -13.69
N TYR A 714 6.91 21.28 -13.52
CA TYR A 714 7.82 21.57 -12.42
C TYR A 714 9.13 22.01 -13.03
N ILE A 715 9.37 23.32 -13.06
CA ILE A 715 10.51 23.92 -13.74
C ILE A 715 11.65 24.06 -12.73
N PRO A 716 12.83 23.48 -12.97
CA PRO A 716 13.95 23.64 -12.05
C PRO A 716 14.39 25.11 -11.97
N LEU A 717 14.70 25.57 -10.77
CA LEU A 717 15.25 26.90 -10.47
C LEU A 717 16.72 26.77 -10.09
N GLN A 718 17.46 27.89 -10.19
CA GLN A 718 18.85 27.97 -9.71
C GLN A 718 19.75 26.87 -10.27
N MET A 719 19.53 26.51 -11.53
CA MET A 719 20.42 25.60 -12.25
C MET A 719 21.78 26.28 -12.44
N ASP A 720 22.86 25.51 -12.42
CA ASP A 720 24.21 26.09 -12.56
C ASP A 720 24.35 26.79 -13.92
N GLU A 721 23.69 26.26 -14.94
CA GLU A 721 23.59 26.78 -16.29
C GLU A 721 22.79 28.10 -16.38
N TYR A 722 22.10 28.50 -15.32
CA TYR A 722 21.42 29.79 -15.25
C TYR A 722 22.34 30.91 -14.77
N GLU A 723 23.57 30.61 -14.34
CA GLU A 723 24.56 31.60 -13.90
C GLU A 723 23.99 32.55 -12.82
N CYS A 724 23.22 32.00 -11.89
CA CYS A 724 22.69 32.74 -10.75
C CYS A 724 23.83 33.12 -9.79
N SER A 725 23.75 34.31 -9.18
CA SER A 725 24.69 34.71 -8.13
C SER A 725 24.58 33.74 -6.94
N ARG A 726 25.59 32.88 -6.75
CA ARG A 726 25.58 31.83 -5.73
C ARG A 726 25.62 32.47 -4.33
N SER A 727 24.57 32.28 -3.53
CA SER A 727 24.59 32.62 -2.11
C SER A 727 24.96 31.43 -1.20
N GLY A 728 25.33 30.27 -1.78
CA GLY A 728 25.77 29.08 -1.04
C GLY A 728 25.98 27.86 -1.94
N THR A 729 26.64 26.82 -1.42
CA THR A 729 26.73 25.50 -2.06
C THR A 729 25.40 24.78 -1.95
N LYS A 730 24.90 24.17 -3.05
CA LYS A 730 23.70 23.31 -3.00
C LYS A 730 23.93 22.19 -1.98
N ASP A 731 23.02 22.04 -1.02
CA ASP A 731 23.08 20.98 -0.03
C ASP A 731 22.87 19.62 -0.71
N ARG A 732 23.91 18.78 -0.67
CA ARG A 732 23.97 17.49 -1.37
C ARG A 732 24.00 16.37 -0.36
N LYS A 733 22.83 16.08 0.21
CA LYS A 733 22.61 14.97 1.15
C LYS A 733 23.17 13.64 0.65
N ASP A 734 23.11 13.37 -0.65
CA ASP A 734 23.72 12.18 -1.24
C ASP A 734 25.24 12.13 -1.08
N PHE A 735 25.96 13.23 -1.32
CA PHE A 735 27.40 13.29 -1.09
C PHE A 735 27.75 13.17 0.39
N ASP A 736 26.96 13.75 1.28
CA ASP A 736 27.19 13.65 2.72
C ASP A 736 26.95 12.24 3.24
N LEU A 737 25.90 11.57 2.75
CA LEU A 737 25.65 10.16 3.02
C LEU A 737 26.75 9.27 2.46
N LEU A 738 27.25 9.55 1.25
CA LEU A 738 28.38 8.81 0.68
C LEU A 738 29.65 8.98 1.51
N LYS A 739 30.00 10.21 1.91
CA LYS A 739 31.13 10.47 2.82
C LYS A 739 30.97 9.73 4.16
N LYS A 740 29.74 9.68 4.69
CA LYS A 740 29.44 8.93 5.92
C LYS A 740 29.66 7.43 5.71
N ALA A 741 29.15 6.86 4.62
CA ALA A 741 29.36 5.46 4.24
C ALA A 741 30.84 5.12 4.12
N SER A 742 31.63 5.95 3.43
CA SER A 742 33.08 5.71 3.25
C SER A 742 33.91 5.80 4.53
N LYS A 743 33.39 6.41 5.60
CA LYS A 743 34.05 6.46 6.92
C LYS A 743 33.66 5.30 7.83
N MET A 744 32.63 4.52 7.48
CA MET A 744 32.13 3.38 8.27
C MET A 744 32.81 2.06 7.88
N HIS A 745 33.60 2.07 6.81
CA HIS A 745 34.53 1.02 6.39
C HIS A 745 35.94 1.49 6.69
#